data_AF-A0A933ZHB6-F1
#
_entry.id   AF-A0A933ZHB6-F1
#
_cell.length_a   1.000
_cell.length_b   1.000
_cell.length_c   1.000
_cell.angle_alpha   90.00
_cell.angle_beta   90.00
_cell.angle_gamma   90.00
#
_symmetry.space_group_name_H-M   'P 1'
#
loop_
_entity.id
_entity.type
_entity.pdbx_description
1 polymer ?
#
loop_
_entity_poly.entity_id
_entity_poly.type
_entity_poly.pdbx_seq_one_letter_code
_entity_poly.pdbx_strand_id
1 'polypeptide(L)'
;MRRFLIALTLLAPWGLTGCEDGPDQPFSPAPEGAANKWNSPPGKGWADPAKQGYLGGGSTGTTKNEICTAPKKAERWAQMVQEPIIPPHGGGGIDLAGGDTWQGITIEEAEQINCQSSEAGDVFGDGTPVNYWGDNAEVWFSYSTATRKGLFMDFWPGYVGTIDAESREHEDPNNPGTMIKDKFKIYVNAQMTKNNEKYEISWFKGNFVAQVNEIGEALLATYAPFLPPDTTKNCYGGMCIVGSFGNVAYIYLPVIGAGIWTPNSASTGAQNIIDRIDVYLNKVTPFALSYPLLKLDAEGPKASPLDVLNTTTGQPCVLKFGVEWDEFLTNCVRVTGDQTKDDTEQNKMFGGFMHGREQYHFALNGLTIDFNKSDLAEDKILSDEDRPKSGDISREWTLDQSLMGKIVNDRKDNVAKGPRDNHGMGLVYLEYARIVQAEINKFLIAKGEPTHELGDPDCLEPNVDPLTDTYPNGCTGMEGFVTCAPFIEGTDDPMLKKLSQGYDPNLNGGTGYPKCGFINTDMQPGLKPGHPPSTFCSDPVDDPKIDDNLGIPTEGFTHCISGDLWATSFARVLHVFGHDNLDNMPYEVRDTRFFFHAYMEALIKYFTAVGAGQETIIGVHDSKYSYDDLHFDSAGAGQWETAAYIDRRFVTNDIPPVEFSITADIKNGIFNDYEFVRQLYRGEYLLYTAVDEDKTNGLGKESSAQLTNIFGSPVLRDGWVDTAYRKAYQCATINKGAPGVNWDEEVKLCDGQTPPMNPKDPTDIERDEDGMPILYHYKGAFVGNATAFALRTSSPMKVDKIQENIASANFTMPVYENPYSSKTTLSTLTKMVPFEPKQPGIGFNIPVNGQLDRFLSTYHCDLSGRTISLQLAWDWTLDPVTMQPKGDGQIDLMGLHADDFLGDVFLCQDSATGDLLKARMYTTTDYLLDWMIKHPKAVDDCEIIIRYSPFGNYPDYISSLKNGVMMGVNQGGGKGRIIDAQMWIPGL
;
A
#
# COMPACT_ATOMS: atom_id res chain seq x y z
N MET A 1 -26.69 -11.81 11.69
CA MET A 1 -26.36 -12.64 12.87
C MET A 1 -26.12 -11.76 14.11
N ARG A 2 -27.18 -11.26 14.77
CA ARG A 2 -27.06 -10.34 15.93
C ARG A 2 -28.21 -10.47 16.94
N ARG A 3 -28.58 -11.71 17.30
CA ARG A 3 -29.51 -11.98 18.43
C ARG A 3 -28.94 -12.90 19.50
N PHE A 4 -27.63 -13.17 19.48
CA PHE A 4 -26.97 -14.02 20.50
C PHE A 4 -26.00 -13.27 21.43
N LEU A 5 -25.92 -11.93 21.35
CA LEU A 5 -24.91 -11.13 22.07
C LEU A 5 -25.47 -10.07 23.04
N ILE A 6 -26.78 -10.10 23.37
CA ILE A 6 -27.40 -9.16 24.34
C ILE A 6 -27.80 -9.85 25.65
N ALA A 7 -27.47 -11.12 25.85
CA ALA A 7 -27.74 -11.86 27.09
C ALA A 7 -26.53 -12.05 28.02
N LEU A 8 -25.35 -11.48 27.72
CA LEU A 8 -24.13 -11.70 28.51
C LEU A 8 -23.56 -10.47 29.25
N THR A 9 -24.14 -9.29 29.13
CA THR A 9 -23.60 -8.04 29.72
C THR A 9 -24.39 -7.48 30.91
N LEU A 10 -25.36 -8.23 31.46
CA LEU A 10 -26.08 -7.87 32.69
C LEU A 10 -25.90 -8.86 33.87
N LEU A 11 -24.93 -9.78 33.79
CA LEU A 11 -24.52 -10.64 34.93
C LEU A 11 -23.04 -10.46 35.34
N ALA A 12 -22.38 -9.41 34.84
CA ALA A 12 -20.97 -9.13 35.10
C ALA A 12 -20.71 -8.18 36.30
N PRO A 13 -21.40 -8.35 37.45
CA PRO A 13 -20.69 -8.12 38.72
C PRO A 13 -20.70 -9.32 39.67
N TRP A 14 -21.03 -10.54 39.22
CA TRP A 14 -21.02 -11.75 40.07
C TRP A 14 -20.00 -12.82 39.61
N GLY A 15 -19.02 -12.45 38.78
CA GLY A 15 -18.07 -13.39 38.15
C GLY A 15 -16.58 -13.11 38.36
N LEU A 16 -16.20 -12.22 39.27
CA LEU A 16 -14.80 -12.02 39.68
C LEU A 16 -14.67 -12.28 41.19
N THR A 17 -14.58 -13.55 41.55
CA THR A 17 -13.90 -13.99 42.77
C THR A 17 -12.64 -14.72 42.35
N GLY A 18 -11.59 -13.97 42.02
CA GLY A 18 -10.23 -14.45 42.11
C GLY A 18 -9.80 -14.42 43.57
N CYS A 19 -9.54 -15.61 44.12
CA CYS A 19 -8.78 -15.94 45.33
C CYS A 19 -8.68 -14.87 46.45
N GLU A 20 -9.70 -14.78 47.31
CA GLU A 20 -9.50 -14.57 48.74
C GLU A 20 -9.96 -15.83 49.47
N ASP A 21 -8.99 -16.58 50.01
CA ASP A 21 -9.23 -17.75 50.86
C ASP A 21 -9.89 -17.29 52.18
N GLY A 22 -11.22 -17.42 52.27
CA GLY A 22 -11.97 -17.26 53.52
C GLY A 22 -11.86 -18.51 54.41
N PRO A 23 -11.88 -18.36 55.75
CA PRO A 23 -11.54 -19.43 56.71
C PRO A 23 -12.49 -20.64 56.79
N ASP A 24 -13.58 -20.65 56.03
CA ASP A 24 -14.68 -21.62 56.22
C ASP A 24 -15.00 -22.50 54.98
N GLN A 25 -14.14 -22.54 53.94
CA GLN A 25 -14.36 -23.48 52.83
C GLN A 25 -13.81 -24.90 53.13
N PRO A 26 -14.56 -25.98 52.82
CA PRO A 26 -14.05 -27.33 52.95
C PRO A 26 -12.93 -27.54 51.92
N PHE A 27 -11.69 -27.66 52.42
CA PHE A 27 -10.50 -27.97 51.66
C PHE A 27 -10.77 -29.16 50.72
N SER A 28 -10.84 -28.89 49.42
CA SER A 28 -10.73 -29.94 48.42
C SER A 28 -9.23 -30.18 48.24
N PRO A 29 -8.73 -31.39 48.56
CA PRO A 29 -7.31 -31.69 48.36
C PRO A 29 -6.96 -31.44 46.91
N ALA A 30 -5.86 -30.73 46.68
CA ALA A 30 -5.29 -30.61 45.36
C ALA A 30 -5.16 -32.03 44.77
N PRO A 31 -5.51 -32.25 43.48
CA PRO A 31 -5.44 -33.56 42.87
C PRO A 31 -4.08 -34.20 43.12
N GLU A 32 -4.05 -35.51 43.40
CA GLU A 32 -2.82 -36.22 43.74
C GLU A 32 -1.72 -35.93 42.68
N GLY A 33 -0.61 -35.35 43.15
CA GLY A 33 0.51 -34.92 42.30
C GLY A 33 0.53 -33.43 41.90
N ALA A 34 -0.48 -32.61 42.21
CA ALA A 34 -0.50 -31.17 41.88
C ALA A 34 0.60 -30.36 42.57
N ALA A 35 0.98 -30.71 43.80
CA ALA A 35 2.07 -30.04 44.54
C ALA A 35 3.46 -30.22 43.87
N ASN A 36 3.64 -31.30 43.10
CA ASN A 36 4.85 -31.54 42.30
C ASN A 36 4.80 -30.81 40.93
N LYS A 37 3.64 -30.28 40.54
CA LYS A 37 3.39 -29.61 39.26
C LYS A 37 3.51 -28.08 39.37
N TRP A 38 3.16 -27.51 40.52
CA TRP A 38 3.19 -26.05 40.75
C TRP A 38 4.56 -25.52 41.21
N ASN A 39 5.49 -26.41 41.60
CA ASN A 39 6.84 -26.05 42.08
C ASN A 39 7.96 -26.56 41.15
N SER A 40 7.68 -26.74 39.87
CA SER A 40 8.72 -27.12 38.90
C SER A 40 9.76 -25.99 38.79
N PRO A 41 11.08 -26.31 38.77
CA PRO A 41 12.10 -25.30 38.54
C PRO A 41 11.91 -24.63 37.15
N PRO A 42 12.27 -23.35 36.98
CA PRO A 42 12.34 -22.71 35.68
C PRO A 42 13.15 -23.56 34.68
N GLY A 43 12.63 -23.74 33.45
CA GLY A 43 13.33 -24.47 32.38
C GLY A 43 12.90 -25.93 32.16
N LYS A 44 11.90 -26.45 32.88
CA LYS A 44 11.22 -27.71 32.52
C LYS A 44 9.90 -27.38 31.84
N GLY A 45 9.86 -27.41 30.51
CA GLY A 45 8.64 -27.25 29.73
C GLY A 45 7.53 -28.18 30.25
N TRP A 46 6.32 -27.68 30.25
CA TRP A 46 5.09 -28.40 30.56
C TRP A 46 4.38 -28.77 29.25
N ALA A 47 3.42 -29.68 29.35
CA ALA A 47 2.54 -30.06 28.25
C ALA A 47 1.27 -30.65 28.86
N ASP A 48 0.11 -30.21 28.37
CA ASP A 48 -1.18 -30.73 28.82
C ASP A 48 -1.25 -32.27 28.58
N PRO A 49 -1.56 -33.09 29.61
CA PRO A 49 -1.80 -34.52 29.43
C PRO A 49 -3.11 -34.84 28.66
N ALA A 50 -3.93 -33.84 28.32
CA ALA A 50 -5.18 -34.04 27.62
C ALA A 50 -5.00 -34.38 26.13
N LYS A 51 -5.74 -35.40 25.67
CA LYS A 51 -6.19 -35.50 24.29
C LYS A 51 -7.12 -34.30 24.07
N GLN A 52 -6.70 -33.30 23.29
CA GLN A 52 -7.53 -32.11 23.09
C GLN A 52 -8.91 -32.50 22.54
N GLY A 53 -9.94 -31.80 23.05
CA GLY A 53 -11.32 -31.98 22.68
C GLY A 53 -11.57 -31.63 21.22
N TYR A 54 -12.37 -32.46 20.58
CA TYR A 54 -13.01 -32.13 19.31
C TYR A 54 -13.84 -30.87 19.50
N LEU A 55 -13.70 -29.87 18.59
CA LEU A 55 -14.63 -28.78 18.19
C LEU A 55 -13.82 -27.51 17.83
N GLY A 56 -13.94 -26.87 16.67
CA GLY A 56 -14.81 -27.14 15.54
C GLY A 56 -14.58 -26.19 14.36
N GLY A 57 -15.02 -26.61 13.17
CA GLY A 57 -15.45 -25.74 12.07
C GLY A 57 -14.43 -24.87 11.32
N GLY A 58 -13.20 -24.71 11.80
CA GLY A 58 -12.15 -23.98 11.08
C GLY A 58 -11.52 -24.84 9.97
N SER A 59 -11.39 -24.27 8.78
CA SER A 59 -11.08 -24.91 7.50
C SER A 59 -9.61 -25.31 7.28
N THR A 60 -8.82 -25.55 8.32
CA THR A 60 -7.37 -25.81 8.23
C THR A 60 -7.05 -27.24 8.67
N GLY A 61 -6.79 -28.11 7.68
CA GLY A 61 -6.06 -29.39 7.73
C GLY A 61 -6.03 -30.23 9.02
N THR A 62 -6.43 -31.50 8.92
CA THR A 62 -6.23 -32.54 9.94
C THR A 62 -4.74 -32.77 10.26
N THR A 63 -4.16 -32.00 11.18
CA THR A 63 -2.90 -32.41 11.83
C THR A 63 -3.15 -33.71 12.60
N LYS A 64 -2.13 -34.57 12.72
CA LYS A 64 -2.27 -35.78 13.54
C LYS A 64 -2.50 -35.35 14.99
N ASN A 65 -3.65 -35.72 15.56
CA ASN A 65 -4.08 -35.33 16.91
C ASN A 65 -3.06 -35.57 18.04
N GLU A 66 -2.05 -36.44 17.84
CA GLU A 66 -1.00 -36.68 18.84
C GLU A 66 0.27 -37.21 18.13
N ILE A 67 1.29 -36.36 17.95
CA ILE A 67 2.60 -36.75 17.39
C ILE A 67 3.50 -37.27 18.52
N CYS A 68 3.54 -36.54 19.64
CA CYS A 68 4.29 -36.89 20.84
C CYS A 68 3.36 -37.02 22.05
N THR A 69 3.69 -37.96 22.95
CA THR A 69 3.08 -38.00 24.29
C THR A 69 3.39 -36.72 25.07
N ALA A 70 2.54 -36.34 26.03
CA ALA A 70 2.75 -35.13 26.83
C ALA A 70 4.15 -35.02 27.48
N PRO A 71 4.72 -36.08 28.11
CA PRO A 71 6.09 -36.00 28.64
C PRO A 71 7.15 -35.74 27.57
N LYS A 72 6.98 -36.31 26.37
CA LYS A 72 7.91 -36.12 25.26
C LYS A 72 7.79 -34.71 24.66
N LYS A 73 6.55 -34.19 24.56
CA LYS A 73 6.26 -32.82 24.15
C LYS A 73 6.91 -31.81 25.09
N ALA A 74 6.68 -31.95 26.39
CA ALA A 74 7.31 -31.15 27.45
C ALA A 74 8.84 -31.16 27.38
N GLU A 75 9.45 -32.34 27.25
CA GLU A 75 10.91 -32.49 27.09
C GLU A 75 11.41 -31.77 25.82
N ARG A 76 10.71 -31.95 24.69
CA ARG A 76 11.13 -31.33 23.43
C ARG A 76 10.98 -29.82 23.46
N TRP A 77 9.89 -29.28 24.02
CA TRP A 77 9.68 -27.84 24.15
C TRP A 77 10.72 -27.19 25.06
N ALA A 78 11.11 -27.85 26.15
CA ALA A 78 12.19 -27.39 27.01
C ALA A 78 13.55 -27.27 26.28
N GLN A 79 13.80 -28.15 25.30
CA GLN A 79 14.98 -28.08 24.44
C GLN A 79 14.84 -26.98 23.39
N MET A 80 13.69 -26.93 22.71
CA MET A 80 13.37 -25.95 21.67
C MET A 80 13.66 -24.51 22.12
N VAL A 81 13.20 -24.10 23.31
CA VAL A 81 13.38 -22.73 23.81
C VAL A 81 14.85 -22.35 24.09
N GLN A 82 15.77 -23.31 24.09
CA GLN A 82 17.21 -23.11 24.29
C GLN A 82 18.01 -23.10 22.99
N GLU A 83 17.40 -23.49 21.86
CA GLU A 83 18.08 -23.52 20.56
C GLU A 83 18.43 -22.10 20.10
N PRO A 84 19.53 -21.89 19.37
CA PRO A 84 19.89 -20.58 18.86
C PRO A 84 18.86 -20.06 17.86
N ILE A 85 18.77 -18.73 17.75
CA ILE A 85 18.04 -18.03 16.69
C ILE A 85 19.05 -17.72 15.57
N ILE A 86 18.74 -18.12 14.34
CA ILE A 86 19.62 -18.07 13.18
C ILE A 86 18.86 -17.37 12.03
N PRO A 87 18.91 -16.04 11.88
CA PRO A 87 18.29 -15.37 10.74
C PRO A 87 18.98 -15.68 9.40
N PRO A 88 18.28 -15.67 8.25
CA PRO A 88 16.81 -15.72 8.07
C PRO A 88 16.21 -17.14 8.27
N HIS A 89 17.00 -18.11 8.73
CA HIS A 89 16.62 -19.52 8.82
C HIS A 89 15.57 -19.80 9.90
N GLY A 90 15.64 -19.26 11.10
CA GLY A 90 14.64 -19.49 12.14
C GLY A 90 15.23 -19.73 13.53
N GLY A 91 14.63 -20.65 14.28
CA GLY A 91 15.00 -20.95 15.67
C GLY A 91 14.17 -22.11 16.22
N GLY A 92 14.34 -22.46 17.50
CA GLY A 92 13.64 -23.61 18.09
C GLY A 92 14.04 -24.96 17.46
N GLY A 93 15.18 -25.01 16.78
CA GLY A 93 15.59 -26.15 15.94
C GLY A 93 14.80 -26.31 14.64
N ILE A 94 13.96 -25.34 14.28
CA ILE A 94 13.27 -25.25 12.98
C ILE A 94 14.10 -24.36 12.05
N ASP A 95 14.27 -24.83 10.81
CA ASP A 95 14.85 -24.07 9.70
C ASP A 95 13.76 -23.82 8.65
N LEU A 96 13.26 -22.59 8.59
CA LEU A 96 12.30 -22.06 7.63
C LEU A 96 12.74 -22.31 6.18
N ALA A 97 14.04 -22.28 5.88
CA ALA A 97 14.56 -22.54 4.54
C ALA A 97 14.49 -24.04 4.18
N GLY A 98 14.28 -24.93 5.14
CA GLY A 98 14.28 -26.38 4.91
C GLY A 98 15.68 -26.92 4.54
N GLY A 99 16.74 -26.28 5.03
CA GLY A 99 18.15 -26.59 4.76
C GLY A 99 18.79 -25.74 3.65
N ASP A 100 20.04 -26.06 3.30
CA ASP A 100 20.86 -25.32 2.31
C ASP A 100 20.26 -25.31 0.88
N THR A 101 19.27 -26.15 0.63
CA THR A 101 18.56 -26.23 -0.65
C THR A 101 17.42 -25.22 -0.77
N TRP A 102 17.04 -24.52 0.31
CA TRP A 102 15.99 -23.50 0.32
C TRP A 102 14.60 -23.98 -0.14
N GLN A 103 14.31 -25.27 0.02
CA GLN A 103 13.02 -25.87 -0.34
C GLN A 103 11.84 -25.37 0.53
N GLY A 104 12.12 -24.77 1.68
CA GLY A 104 11.14 -24.37 2.68
C GLY A 104 10.71 -25.53 3.58
N ILE A 105 10.28 -25.24 4.82
CA ILE A 105 9.70 -26.23 5.73
C ILE A 105 8.19 -26.05 5.87
N THR A 106 7.43 -27.13 5.82
CA THR A 106 5.99 -27.13 6.11
C THR A 106 5.71 -27.13 7.61
N ILE A 107 4.54 -26.65 8.02
CA ILE A 107 4.12 -26.75 9.43
C ILE A 107 4.06 -28.22 9.90
N GLU A 108 3.67 -29.18 9.05
CA GLU A 108 3.66 -30.60 9.41
C GLU A 108 5.07 -31.15 9.70
N GLU A 109 6.06 -30.72 8.91
CA GLU A 109 7.47 -31.07 9.11
C GLU A 109 8.03 -30.41 10.37
N ALA A 110 7.70 -29.14 10.61
CA ALA A 110 8.06 -28.43 11.84
C ALA A 110 7.48 -29.14 13.09
N GLU A 111 6.25 -29.65 13.00
CA GLU A 111 5.63 -30.44 14.07
C GLU A 111 6.30 -31.82 14.27
N GLN A 112 6.99 -32.39 13.27
CA GLN A 112 7.81 -33.58 13.51
C GLN A 112 9.06 -33.25 14.34
N ILE A 113 9.55 -32.01 14.30
CA ILE A 113 10.71 -31.54 15.05
C ILE A 113 10.31 -31.16 16.48
N ASN A 114 9.25 -30.36 16.62
CA ASN A 114 8.84 -29.77 17.90
C ASN A 114 7.56 -30.37 18.50
N CYS A 115 7.14 -31.54 18.02
CA CYS A 115 5.87 -32.17 18.37
C CYS A 115 4.65 -31.32 17.93
N GLN A 116 3.44 -31.78 18.25
CA GLN A 116 2.21 -31.08 17.88
C GLN A 116 2.15 -29.66 18.47
N SER A 117 1.85 -28.69 17.59
CA SER A 117 1.68 -27.27 17.90
C SER A 117 0.27 -26.98 18.43
N SER A 118 -0.01 -25.72 18.74
CA SER A 118 -1.36 -25.20 18.98
C SER A 118 -1.70 -24.14 17.93
N GLU A 119 -2.91 -24.14 17.40
CA GLU A 119 -3.36 -23.16 16.41
C GLU A 119 -3.83 -21.87 17.11
N ALA A 120 -3.29 -20.72 16.68
CA ALA A 120 -3.74 -19.40 17.08
C ALA A 120 -4.68 -18.75 16.04
N GLY A 121 -4.80 -19.36 14.85
CA GLY A 121 -5.57 -18.82 13.73
C GLY A 121 -4.82 -17.69 13.02
N ASP A 122 -5.55 -16.89 12.26
CA ASP A 122 -5.02 -15.69 11.62
C ASP A 122 -4.98 -14.53 12.62
N VAL A 123 -3.89 -14.47 13.40
CA VAL A 123 -3.70 -13.46 14.45
C VAL A 123 -3.28 -12.09 13.89
N PHE A 124 -2.74 -12.07 12.67
CA PHE A 124 -2.27 -10.85 12.01
C PHE A 124 -3.35 -10.22 11.12
N GLY A 125 -4.40 -10.98 10.78
CA GLY A 125 -5.48 -10.53 9.90
C GLY A 125 -5.07 -10.45 8.43
N ASP A 126 -3.97 -11.10 8.05
CA ASP A 126 -3.38 -11.09 6.72
C ASP A 126 -3.66 -12.40 5.94
N GLY A 127 -4.52 -13.27 6.49
CA GLY A 127 -4.85 -14.57 5.92
C GLY A 127 -3.80 -15.64 6.19
N THR A 128 -2.74 -15.37 6.95
CA THR A 128 -1.72 -16.34 7.33
C THR A 128 -2.01 -16.95 8.72
N PRO A 129 -2.28 -18.26 8.83
CA PRO A 129 -2.47 -18.88 10.12
C PRO A 129 -1.15 -18.95 10.89
N VAL A 130 -1.27 -18.82 12.21
CA VAL A 130 -0.17 -19.00 13.14
C VAL A 130 -0.39 -20.24 13.97
N ASN A 131 0.66 -21.05 14.05
CA ASN A 131 0.78 -22.11 15.04
C ASN A 131 1.88 -21.75 16.05
N TYR A 132 1.78 -22.23 17.28
CA TYR A 132 2.77 -21.97 18.31
C TYR A 132 3.17 -23.20 19.13
N TRP A 133 4.37 -23.12 19.72
CA TRP A 133 4.90 -24.10 20.67
C TRP A 133 5.37 -23.43 21.97
N GLY A 134 5.42 -24.24 23.03
CA GLY A 134 5.81 -23.80 24.36
C GLY A 134 4.60 -23.45 25.24
N ASP A 135 4.85 -23.34 26.55
CA ASP A 135 3.80 -23.14 27.56
C ASP A 135 3.20 -21.74 27.50
N ASN A 136 4.01 -20.75 27.09
CA ASN A 136 3.63 -19.36 26.94
C ASN A 136 3.63 -18.91 25.48
N ALA A 137 3.56 -19.87 24.54
CA ALA A 137 3.70 -19.62 23.11
C ALA A 137 5.04 -18.94 22.77
N GLU A 138 6.14 -19.44 23.35
CA GLU A 138 7.49 -18.91 23.19
C GLU A 138 7.96 -18.87 21.73
N VAL A 139 7.43 -19.75 20.88
CA VAL A 139 7.74 -19.80 19.44
C VAL A 139 6.45 -19.78 18.64
N TRP A 140 6.25 -18.74 17.82
CA TRP A 140 5.19 -18.67 16.82
C TRP A 140 5.74 -19.01 15.44
N PHE A 141 4.89 -19.54 14.58
CA PHE A 141 5.22 -19.91 13.21
C PHE A 141 4.03 -19.60 12.32
N SER A 142 4.17 -18.55 11.53
CA SER A 142 3.22 -18.20 10.47
C SER A 142 3.56 -18.98 9.21
N TYR A 143 2.54 -19.41 8.47
CA TYR A 143 2.73 -20.18 7.24
C TYR A 143 1.68 -19.82 6.18
N SER A 144 2.05 -20.05 4.91
CA SER A 144 1.15 -19.91 3.78
C SER A 144 0.08 -21.00 3.82
N THR A 145 -1.20 -20.64 3.71
CA THR A 145 -2.30 -21.61 3.63
C THR A 145 -2.20 -22.53 2.41
N ALA A 146 -1.74 -21.98 1.28
CA ALA A 146 -1.63 -22.71 0.02
C ALA A 146 -0.51 -23.76 0.04
N THR A 147 0.69 -23.37 0.50
CA THR A 147 1.86 -24.26 0.45
C THR A 147 2.15 -24.97 1.76
N ARG A 148 1.50 -24.55 2.86
CA ARG A 148 1.78 -24.94 4.24
C ARG A 148 3.19 -24.60 4.72
N LYS A 149 3.99 -23.87 3.93
CA LYS A 149 5.38 -23.53 4.24
C LYS A 149 5.47 -22.31 5.15
N GLY A 150 6.43 -22.36 6.07
CA GLY A 150 6.72 -21.28 7.00
C GLY A 150 7.12 -19.99 6.28
N LEU A 151 6.57 -18.87 6.74
CA LEU A 151 6.86 -17.53 6.25
C LEU A 151 7.75 -16.77 7.22
N PHE A 152 7.43 -16.85 8.53
CA PHE A 152 8.25 -16.28 9.59
C PHE A 152 7.98 -16.92 10.94
N MET A 153 8.86 -16.64 11.90
CA MET A 153 8.78 -17.07 13.28
C MET A 153 8.96 -15.91 14.25
N ASP A 154 8.17 -15.89 15.32
CA ASP A 154 8.37 -14.95 16.44
C ASP A 154 8.84 -15.69 17.69
N PHE A 155 9.76 -15.06 18.41
CA PHE A 155 10.32 -15.55 19.65
C PHE A 155 9.91 -14.62 20.79
N TRP A 156 9.10 -15.14 21.71
CA TRP A 156 8.44 -14.40 22.79
C TRP A 156 9.10 -14.67 24.16
N PRO A 157 8.78 -13.85 25.20
CA PRO A 157 9.34 -14.04 26.54
C PRO A 157 9.18 -15.47 27.06
N GLY A 158 10.29 -16.06 27.50
CA GLY A 158 10.38 -17.48 27.86
C GLY A 158 11.32 -18.26 26.94
N TYR A 159 11.54 -17.77 25.72
CA TYR A 159 12.63 -18.22 24.86
C TYR A 159 13.98 -17.74 25.41
N VAL A 160 14.94 -18.66 25.58
CA VAL A 160 16.24 -18.36 26.21
C VAL A 160 17.43 -18.55 25.28
N GLY A 161 17.21 -19.10 24.08
CA GLY A 161 18.20 -19.07 23.01
C GLY A 161 18.50 -17.64 22.54
N THR A 162 19.61 -17.47 21.83
CA THR A 162 20.14 -16.17 21.44
C THR A 162 20.40 -16.08 19.95
N ILE A 163 20.43 -14.85 19.42
CA ILE A 163 21.19 -14.55 18.20
C ILE A 163 22.63 -14.25 18.63
N ASP A 164 23.57 -15.00 18.08
CA ASP A 164 25.01 -14.80 18.29
C ASP A 164 25.61 -14.27 16.98
N ALA A 165 26.08 -13.02 16.98
CA ALA A 165 26.60 -12.35 15.79
C ALA A 165 28.03 -11.82 16.01
N GLU A 166 28.86 -11.85 14.97
CA GLU A 166 30.21 -11.28 14.94
C GLU A 166 30.32 -10.21 13.85
N SER A 167 30.89 -9.06 14.19
CA SER A 167 31.21 -8.01 13.21
C SER A 167 32.24 -8.48 12.17
N ARG A 168 32.32 -7.76 11.05
CA ARG A 168 33.50 -7.82 10.19
C ARG A 168 34.74 -7.37 10.98
N GLU A 169 35.92 -7.79 10.51
CA GLU A 169 37.18 -7.31 11.08
C GLU A 169 37.28 -5.80 10.92
N HIS A 170 37.55 -5.10 12.01
CA HIS A 170 37.81 -3.67 12.02
C HIS A 170 38.94 -3.36 13.00
N GLU A 171 39.58 -2.20 12.84
CA GLU A 171 40.66 -1.76 13.72
C GLU A 171 40.13 -1.46 15.13
N ASP A 172 40.79 -2.00 16.15
CA ASP A 172 40.44 -1.77 17.55
C ASP A 172 40.60 -0.28 17.87
N PRO A 173 39.52 0.43 18.25
CA PRO A 173 39.59 1.85 18.55
C PRO A 173 40.52 2.17 19.73
N ASN A 174 40.81 1.19 20.60
CA ASN A 174 41.71 1.35 21.74
C ASN A 174 43.15 0.93 21.44
N ASN A 175 43.39 0.22 20.33
CA ASN A 175 44.71 -0.27 19.95
C ASN A 175 44.91 -0.27 18.43
N PRO A 176 45.16 0.92 17.83
CA PRO A 176 45.38 1.06 16.39
C PRO A 176 46.41 0.07 15.85
N GLY A 177 46.12 -0.54 14.71
CA GLY A 177 46.87 -1.63 14.08
C GLY A 177 46.47 -3.03 14.51
N THR A 178 45.57 -3.19 15.48
CA THR A 178 45.00 -4.48 15.88
C THR A 178 43.63 -4.66 15.24
N MET A 179 43.40 -5.73 14.48
CA MET A 179 42.09 -6.06 13.93
C MET A 179 41.31 -6.91 14.94
N ILE A 180 40.08 -6.51 15.24
CA ILE A 180 39.17 -7.22 16.14
C ILE A 180 37.84 -7.50 15.45
N LYS A 181 37.07 -8.42 16.05
CA LYS A 181 35.66 -8.63 15.75
C LYS A 181 34.87 -8.45 17.03
N ASP A 182 33.83 -7.64 16.96
CA ASP A 182 32.90 -7.47 18.06
C ASP A 182 31.88 -8.61 18.06
N LYS A 183 31.63 -9.18 19.24
CA LYS A 183 30.68 -10.30 19.41
C LYS A 183 29.42 -9.83 20.12
N PHE A 184 28.29 -9.93 19.45
CA PHE A 184 26.98 -9.61 19.98
C PHE A 184 26.25 -10.87 20.42
N LYS A 185 25.55 -10.79 21.54
CA LYS A 185 24.53 -11.76 21.95
C LYS A 185 23.23 -11.04 22.24
N ILE A 186 22.22 -11.37 21.45
CA ILE A 186 20.89 -10.75 21.48
C ILE A 186 19.92 -11.78 22.06
N TYR A 187 19.22 -11.40 23.13
CA TYR A 187 18.36 -12.29 23.92
C TYR A 187 16.91 -11.85 23.79
N VAL A 188 15.97 -12.77 23.99
CA VAL A 188 14.58 -12.41 24.30
C VAL A 188 14.42 -12.23 25.81
N ASN A 189 13.74 -11.18 26.22
CA ASN A 189 13.51 -10.75 27.60
C ASN A 189 14.78 -10.67 28.48
N ALA A 190 15.92 -10.34 27.89
CA ALA A 190 17.15 -10.06 28.62
C ALA A 190 18.01 -9.00 27.91
N GLN A 191 19.00 -8.52 28.63
CA GLN A 191 19.90 -7.47 28.18
C GLN A 191 20.92 -8.00 27.16
N MET A 192 20.94 -7.41 25.97
CA MET A 192 21.95 -7.68 24.95
C MET A 192 23.38 -7.37 25.45
N THR A 193 24.35 -8.15 24.98
CA THR A 193 25.78 -7.96 25.30
C THR A 193 26.64 -7.80 24.06
N LYS A 194 27.68 -6.96 24.14
CA LYS A 194 28.79 -6.83 23.19
C LYS A 194 30.08 -7.22 23.89
N ASN A 195 30.84 -8.17 23.36
CA ASN A 195 32.09 -8.66 23.96
C ASN A 195 31.96 -9.11 25.42
N ASN A 196 30.79 -9.70 25.77
CA ASN A 196 30.37 -10.09 27.13
C ASN A 196 30.10 -8.92 28.09
N GLU A 197 30.10 -7.68 27.62
CA GLU A 197 29.67 -6.51 28.37
C GLU A 197 28.26 -6.08 27.96
N LYS A 198 27.53 -5.43 28.87
CA LYS A 198 26.19 -4.89 28.58
C LYS A 198 26.25 -3.90 27.41
N TYR A 199 25.41 -4.10 26.39
CA TYR A 199 25.31 -3.17 25.27
C TYR A 199 23.96 -2.44 25.27
N GLU A 200 23.98 -1.12 25.42
CA GLU A 200 22.78 -0.30 25.51
C GLU A 200 22.53 0.49 24.23
N ILE A 201 21.37 0.29 23.60
CA ILE A 201 20.87 1.11 22.50
C ILE A 201 20.31 2.41 23.08
N SER A 202 20.72 3.53 22.51
CA SER A 202 20.34 4.87 22.95
C SER A 202 19.18 5.41 22.12
N TRP A 203 18.00 4.79 22.22
CA TRP A 203 16.80 5.11 21.40
C TRP A 203 16.45 6.59 21.25
N PHE A 204 16.83 7.44 22.22
CA PHE A 204 16.52 8.87 22.24
C PHE A 204 17.74 9.79 22.40
N LYS A 205 18.97 9.29 22.20
CA LYS A 205 20.19 10.10 22.38
C LYS A 205 21.15 9.95 21.20
N GLY A 206 22.07 10.91 21.06
CA GLY A 206 22.95 11.14 19.89
C GLY A 206 23.99 10.07 19.52
N ASN A 207 23.71 8.78 19.69
CA ASN A 207 24.52 7.68 19.16
C ASN A 207 23.68 6.53 18.59
N PHE A 208 22.35 6.66 18.56
CA PHE A 208 21.42 5.61 18.15
C PHE A 208 21.79 4.99 16.80
N VAL A 209 21.95 5.82 15.77
CA VAL A 209 22.23 5.37 14.40
C VAL A 209 23.49 4.52 14.32
N ALA A 210 24.59 4.99 14.92
CA ALA A 210 25.85 4.25 14.93
C ALA A 210 25.72 2.89 15.64
N GLN A 211 24.95 2.83 16.73
CA GLN A 211 24.71 1.58 17.47
C GLN A 211 23.87 0.59 16.67
N VAL A 212 22.81 1.07 16.00
CA VAL A 212 21.99 0.21 15.14
C VAL A 212 22.81 -0.29 13.94
N ASN A 213 23.66 0.56 13.36
CA ASN A 213 24.57 0.15 12.29
C ASN A 213 25.54 -0.93 12.73
N GLU A 214 26.08 -0.81 13.93
CA GLU A 214 27.03 -1.77 14.49
C GLU A 214 26.38 -3.15 14.65
N ILE A 215 25.16 -3.20 15.20
CA ILE A 215 24.36 -4.42 15.32
C ILE A 215 24.04 -4.98 13.93
N GLY A 216 23.57 -4.12 13.02
CA GLY A 216 23.18 -4.53 11.67
C GLY A 216 24.33 -5.09 10.86
N GLU A 217 25.50 -4.44 10.92
CA GLU A 217 26.73 -4.91 10.28
C GLU A 217 27.21 -6.24 10.87
N ALA A 218 27.09 -6.46 12.19
CA ALA A 218 27.42 -7.75 12.80
C ALA A 218 26.46 -8.85 12.36
N LEU A 219 25.17 -8.57 12.29
CA LEU A 219 24.17 -9.53 11.82
C LEU A 219 24.39 -9.88 10.35
N LEU A 220 24.61 -8.89 9.48
CA LEU A 220 24.92 -9.12 8.07
C LEU A 220 26.24 -9.87 7.89
N ALA A 221 27.29 -9.52 8.63
CA ALA A 221 28.57 -10.22 8.57
C ALA A 221 28.49 -11.69 9.00
N THR A 222 27.56 -12.03 9.89
CA THR A 222 27.37 -13.39 10.40
C THR A 222 26.48 -14.21 9.48
N TYR A 223 25.32 -13.67 9.14
CA TYR A 223 24.23 -14.41 8.51
C TYR A 223 24.09 -14.16 7.00
N ALA A 224 24.71 -13.10 6.48
CA ALA A 224 24.80 -12.83 5.05
C ALA A 224 26.19 -12.31 4.62
N PRO A 225 27.29 -13.03 4.95
CA PRO A 225 28.67 -12.57 4.70
C PRO A 225 29.01 -12.34 3.22
N PHE A 226 28.21 -12.90 2.31
CA PHE A 226 28.35 -12.72 0.87
C PHE A 226 27.93 -11.32 0.41
N LEU A 227 27.18 -10.59 1.23
CA LEU A 227 26.77 -9.22 0.92
C LEU A 227 27.91 -8.24 1.22
N PRO A 228 28.06 -7.19 0.38
CA PRO A 228 29.06 -6.17 0.63
C PRO A 228 28.77 -5.44 1.95
N PRO A 229 29.79 -4.89 2.62
CA PRO A 229 29.58 -3.96 3.71
C PRO A 229 28.82 -2.73 3.25
N ASP A 230 27.97 -2.20 4.11
CA ASP A 230 27.37 -0.92 3.80
C ASP A 230 28.39 0.19 3.88
N THR A 231 28.62 0.76 2.72
CA THR A 231 29.52 1.89 2.53
C THR A 231 28.96 3.18 3.13
N THR A 232 27.64 3.28 3.34
CA THR A 232 27.00 4.48 3.91
C THR A 232 27.12 4.53 5.42
N LYS A 233 27.33 3.39 6.09
CA LYS A 233 27.34 3.27 7.56
C LYS A 233 26.14 3.99 8.16
N ASN A 234 24.96 3.81 7.56
CA ASN A 234 23.72 4.42 8.00
C ASN A 234 22.55 3.47 7.79
N CYS A 235 21.87 3.14 8.88
CA CYS A 235 20.72 2.24 8.90
C CYS A 235 19.64 2.76 7.96
N TYR A 236 19.42 4.07 7.99
CA TYR A 236 18.50 4.79 7.12
C TYR A 236 18.94 4.76 5.64
N GLY A 237 20.19 4.43 5.32
CA GLY A 237 20.60 4.07 3.95
C GLY A 237 19.88 2.82 3.39
N GLY A 238 19.04 2.20 4.22
CA GLY A 238 18.02 1.21 3.87
C GLY A 238 18.49 -0.23 4.06
N MET A 239 19.54 -0.47 4.83
CA MET A 239 19.85 -1.83 5.29
C MET A 239 18.96 -2.25 6.46
N CYS A 240 18.46 -1.29 7.22
CA CYS A 240 17.55 -1.54 8.31
C CYS A 240 16.49 -0.44 8.40
N ILE A 241 15.39 -0.80 9.03
CA ILE A 241 14.26 0.07 9.32
C ILE A 241 14.22 0.21 10.83
N VAL A 242 14.04 1.44 11.28
CA VAL A 242 13.81 1.74 12.68
C VAL A 242 12.48 2.43 12.76
N GLY A 243 11.57 1.88 13.55
CA GLY A 243 10.31 2.54 13.81
C GLY A 243 9.79 2.26 15.20
N SER A 244 8.56 2.67 15.45
CA SER A 244 7.83 2.29 16.64
C SER A 244 6.35 2.10 16.34
N PHE A 245 5.76 1.06 16.91
CA PHE A 245 4.32 0.83 16.90
C PHE A 245 3.78 1.08 18.31
N GLY A 246 3.12 2.21 18.50
CA GLY A 246 2.64 2.63 19.82
C GLY A 246 3.78 2.73 20.84
N ASN A 247 3.75 1.84 21.83
CA ASN A 247 4.76 1.76 22.88
C ASN A 247 5.78 0.63 22.64
N VAL A 248 6.06 0.26 21.39
CA VAL A 248 7.12 -0.70 21.04
C VAL A 248 8.00 -0.09 19.95
N ALA A 249 9.30 0.02 20.19
CA ALA A 249 10.29 0.42 19.20
C ALA A 249 10.93 -0.83 18.59
N TYR A 250 11.31 -0.78 17.32
CA TYR A 250 11.90 -1.93 16.64
C TYR A 250 13.05 -1.54 15.72
N ILE A 251 13.95 -2.50 15.50
CA ILE A 251 14.96 -2.49 14.44
C ILE A 251 14.67 -3.69 13.57
N TYR A 252 14.40 -3.49 12.29
CA TYR A 252 14.19 -4.55 11.32
C TYR A 252 15.32 -4.53 10.29
N LEU A 253 15.89 -5.68 9.98
CA LEU A 253 16.90 -5.88 8.94
C LEU A 253 16.29 -6.73 7.83
N PRO A 254 15.65 -6.10 6.82
CA PRO A 254 14.92 -6.84 5.80
C PRO A 254 15.80 -7.79 4.98
N VAL A 255 17.08 -7.50 4.84
CA VAL A 255 17.98 -8.35 4.03
C VAL A 255 18.20 -9.74 4.65
N ILE A 256 18.06 -9.88 5.97
CA ILE A 256 18.19 -11.15 6.70
C ILE A 256 16.91 -11.51 7.47
N GLY A 257 15.83 -10.77 7.24
CA GLY A 257 14.54 -10.97 7.88
C GLY A 257 14.57 -10.93 9.40
N ALA A 258 15.44 -10.13 10.02
CA ALA A 258 15.56 -10.10 11.47
C ALA A 258 14.91 -8.85 12.06
N GLY A 259 13.86 -9.01 12.87
CA GLY A 259 13.24 -7.94 13.65
C GLY A 259 13.62 -8.03 15.12
N ILE A 260 13.97 -6.91 15.75
CA ILE A 260 14.27 -6.81 17.18
C ILE A 260 13.34 -5.78 17.79
N TRP A 261 12.50 -6.20 18.73
CA TRP A 261 11.45 -5.36 19.31
C TRP A 261 11.73 -5.07 20.78
N THR A 262 11.60 -3.81 21.16
CA THR A 262 11.81 -3.33 22.53
C THR A 262 10.59 -2.54 22.99
N PRO A 263 10.06 -2.77 24.19
CA PRO A 263 9.00 -1.93 24.73
C PRO A 263 9.51 -0.50 24.87
N ASN A 264 8.91 0.42 24.11
CA ASN A 264 9.14 1.85 24.20
C ASN A 264 8.53 2.38 25.50
N SER A 265 9.30 2.36 26.59
CA SER A 265 8.96 3.16 27.78
C SER A 265 9.53 4.57 27.58
N ALA A 266 8.79 5.43 26.89
CA ALA A 266 9.20 6.79 26.53
C ALA A 266 9.49 7.76 27.70
N SER A 267 9.80 7.30 28.93
CA SER A 267 10.09 8.21 30.05
C SER A 267 10.99 7.73 31.19
N THR A 268 11.38 6.45 31.32
CA THR A 268 12.01 6.01 32.60
C THR A 268 13.13 4.98 32.46
N GLY A 269 14.19 5.28 31.70
CA GLY A 269 15.44 4.50 31.75
C GLY A 269 15.27 2.98 31.65
N ALA A 270 14.25 2.51 30.93
CA ALA A 270 14.04 1.07 30.81
C ALA A 270 15.23 0.46 30.11
N GLN A 271 15.57 -0.71 30.62
CA GLN A 271 16.66 -1.52 30.15
C GLN A 271 16.40 -1.86 28.68
N ASN A 272 17.47 -1.95 27.88
CA ASN A 272 17.44 -2.43 26.49
C ASN A 272 17.16 -3.94 26.45
N ILE A 273 16.04 -4.31 27.04
CA ILE A 273 15.48 -5.64 27.09
C ILE A 273 14.59 -5.76 25.87
N ILE A 274 14.97 -6.69 25.02
CA ILE A 274 14.25 -7.04 23.81
C ILE A 274 13.08 -7.91 24.25
N ASP A 275 11.86 -7.54 23.91
CA ASP A 275 10.65 -8.28 24.29
C ASP A 275 10.33 -9.38 23.28
N ARG A 276 10.65 -9.15 22.01
CA ARG A 276 10.39 -10.08 20.92
C ARG A 276 11.47 -10.01 19.85
N ILE A 277 11.75 -11.14 19.22
CA ILE A 277 12.58 -11.23 18.01
C ILE A 277 11.75 -11.91 16.92
N ASP A 278 11.81 -11.36 15.71
CA ASP A 278 11.09 -11.88 14.55
C ASP A 278 12.12 -12.37 13.53
N VAL A 279 11.87 -13.52 12.91
CA VAL A 279 12.69 -14.09 11.84
C VAL A 279 11.83 -14.45 10.65
N TYR A 280 11.95 -13.66 9.59
CA TYR A 280 11.30 -13.86 8.29
C TYR A 280 12.19 -14.68 7.37
N LEU A 281 11.57 -15.57 6.58
CA LEU A 281 12.23 -16.33 5.53
C LEU A 281 12.57 -15.44 4.33
N ASN A 282 13.52 -14.53 4.52
CA ASN A 282 13.90 -13.57 3.49
C ASN A 282 14.87 -14.19 2.48
N LYS A 283 14.54 -14.02 1.20
CA LYS A 283 15.19 -14.65 0.05
C LYS A 283 15.88 -13.57 -0.77
N VAL A 284 17.17 -13.37 -0.48
CA VAL A 284 18.03 -12.50 -1.28
C VAL A 284 18.59 -13.30 -2.45
N THR A 285 18.20 -12.90 -3.65
CA THR A 285 18.71 -13.44 -4.93
C THR A 285 19.84 -12.57 -5.47
N PRO A 286 20.65 -13.05 -6.44
CA PRO A 286 21.77 -12.28 -6.96
C PRO A 286 21.35 -10.93 -7.59
N PHE A 287 20.14 -10.89 -8.18
CA PHE A 287 19.61 -9.70 -8.83
C PHE A 287 18.96 -8.69 -7.87
N ALA A 288 18.80 -8.99 -6.58
CA ALA A 288 18.36 -8.02 -5.57
C ALA A 288 19.33 -6.83 -5.41
N LEU A 289 20.56 -6.98 -5.89
CA LEU A 289 21.60 -5.94 -5.96
C LEU A 289 21.51 -5.07 -7.23
N SER A 290 20.54 -5.31 -8.12
CA SER A 290 20.39 -4.55 -9.37
C SER A 290 19.97 -3.12 -9.09
N TYR A 291 20.33 -2.19 -9.97
CA TYR A 291 20.10 -0.77 -9.77
C TYR A 291 18.86 -0.36 -10.57
N PRO A 292 17.70 -0.16 -9.92
CA PRO A 292 16.48 0.20 -10.62
C PRO A 292 16.48 1.67 -11.04
N LEU A 293 16.04 1.91 -12.26
CA LEU A 293 15.57 3.20 -12.77
C LEU A 293 14.04 3.14 -12.82
N LEU A 294 13.41 3.94 -11.97
CA LEU A 294 11.96 4.09 -11.87
C LEU A 294 11.49 5.14 -12.89
N LYS A 295 10.57 4.76 -13.78
CA LYS A 295 10.03 5.64 -14.83
C LYS A 295 8.70 5.12 -15.36
N LEU A 296 7.89 6.03 -15.89
CA LEU A 296 6.64 5.74 -16.59
C LEU A 296 6.80 6.06 -18.08
N ASP A 297 7.18 5.03 -18.85
CA ASP A 297 7.27 5.06 -20.31
C ASP A 297 6.81 3.73 -20.94
N ALA A 298 6.96 3.58 -22.26
CA ALA A 298 6.65 2.35 -22.97
C ALA A 298 7.48 1.13 -22.51
N GLU A 299 8.65 1.31 -21.88
CA GLU A 299 9.47 0.23 -21.32
C GLU A 299 9.08 -0.10 -19.88
N GLY A 300 8.69 0.91 -19.10
CA GLY A 300 8.43 0.81 -17.65
C GLY A 300 9.71 0.88 -16.81
N PRO A 301 9.66 0.50 -15.52
CA PRO A 301 10.86 0.45 -14.69
C PRO A 301 11.88 -0.55 -15.26
N LYS A 302 13.15 -0.26 -15.04
CA LYS A 302 14.25 -1.08 -15.51
C LYS A 302 15.34 -1.18 -14.46
N ALA A 303 15.76 -2.40 -14.11
CA ALA A 303 16.95 -2.60 -13.32
C ALA A 303 18.10 -3.14 -14.18
N SER A 304 19.28 -2.56 -14.00
CA SER A 304 20.52 -3.01 -14.65
C SER A 304 21.49 -3.54 -13.60
N PRO A 305 22.35 -4.52 -13.93
CA PRO A 305 23.20 -5.16 -12.94
C PRO A 305 24.39 -4.26 -12.62
N LEU A 306 24.93 -4.45 -11.42
CA LEU A 306 26.33 -4.11 -11.13
C LEU A 306 27.26 -5.07 -11.88
N ASP A 307 28.51 -4.65 -12.13
CA ASP A 307 29.59 -5.52 -12.66
C ASP A 307 29.86 -6.78 -11.79
N VAL A 308 29.20 -6.89 -10.63
CA VAL A 308 29.36 -7.96 -9.63
C VAL A 308 28.73 -9.28 -10.11
N LEU A 309 27.69 -9.23 -10.95
CA LEU A 309 27.16 -10.42 -11.62
C LEU A 309 27.95 -10.65 -12.90
N ASN A 310 29.19 -11.11 -12.75
CA ASN A 310 30.04 -11.48 -13.87
C ASN A 310 29.49 -12.79 -14.45
N THR A 311 28.43 -12.69 -15.27
CA THR A 311 27.73 -13.85 -15.81
C THR A 311 28.70 -14.65 -16.67
N THR A 312 28.71 -15.97 -16.49
CA THR A 312 29.44 -16.88 -17.40
C THR A 312 28.99 -16.73 -18.86
N THR A 313 27.81 -16.15 -19.10
CA THR A 313 27.23 -15.89 -20.42
C THR A 313 27.71 -14.58 -21.06
N GLY A 314 28.28 -13.66 -20.29
CA GLY A 314 28.65 -12.32 -20.75
C GLY A 314 27.46 -11.41 -21.06
N GLN A 315 26.22 -11.83 -20.76
CA GLN A 315 25.01 -11.03 -20.90
C GLN A 315 24.64 -10.36 -19.58
N PRO A 316 24.23 -9.08 -19.57
CA PRO A 316 23.79 -8.41 -18.35
C PRO A 316 22.39 -8.90 -17.92
N CYS A 317 22.20 -9.12 -16.61
CA CYS A 317 20.88 -9.26 -16.01
C CYS A 317 20.09 -7.94 -16.12
N VAL A 318 19.23 -7.81 -17.12
CA VAL A 318 18.34 -6.65 -17.28
C VAL A 318 16.93 -7.06 -16.87
N LEU A 319 16.40 -6.44 -15.83
CA LEU A 319 15.03 -6.67 -15.36
C LEU A 319 14.14 -5.55 -15.86
N LYS A 320 13.04 -5.90 -16.52
CA LYS A 320 12.00 -4.99 -17.03
C LYS A 320 10.76 -5.79 -17.45
N PHE A 321 9.71 -5.11 -17.88
CA PHE A 321 8.56 -5.78 -18.49
C PHE A 321 8.92 -6.53 -19.79
N GLY A 322 8.24 -7.65 -20.01
CA GLY A 322 8.37 -8.46 -21.22
C GLY A 322 9.63 -9.32 -21.31
N VAL A 323 10.40 -9.44 -20.22
CA VAL A 323 11.52 -10.39 -20.15
C VAL A 323 10.94 -11.81 -20.14
N GLU A 324 11.44 -12.67 -21.02
CA GLU A 324 11.04 -14.07 -21.04
C GLU A 324 11.65 -14.84 -19.86
N TRP A 325 10.91 -15.81 -19.34
CA TRP A 325 11.32 -16.62 -18.20
C TRP A 325 12.70 -17.28 -18.36
N ASP A 326 12.97 -17.86 -19.54
CA ASP A 326 14.26 -18.51 -19.81
C ASP A 326 15.41 -17.51 -19.85
N GLU A 327 15.17 -16.30 -20.36
CA GLU A 327 16.14 -15.20 -20.35
C GLU A 327 16.44 -14.77 -18.91
N PHE A 328 15.39 -14.56 -18.11
CA PHE A 328 15.52 -14.21 -16.70
C PHE A 328 16.29 -15.27 -15.92
N LEU A 329 15.91 -16.55 -16.03
CA LEU A 329 16.63 -17.64 -15.36
C LEU A 329 18.10 -17.67 -15.76
N THR A 330 18.41 -17.54 -17.05
CA THR A 330 19.78 -17.63 -17.58
C THR A 330 20.63 -16.43 -17.19
N ASN A 331 20.07 -15.23 -17.28
CA ASN A 331 20.85 -13.99 -17.14
C ASN A 331 20.84 -13.44 -15.71
N CYS A 332 19.88 -13.80 -14.86
CA CYS A 332 19.70 -13.20 -13.53
C CYS A 332 19.75 -14.20 -12.36
N VAL A 333 19.32 -15.45 -12.56
CA VAL A 333 19.28 -16.46 -11.48
C VAL A 333 20.51 -17.38 -11.54
N ARG A 334 20.75 -18.00 -12.70
CA ARG A 334 21.82 -18.99 -12.92
C ARG A 334 23.11 -18.34 -13.42
N VAL A 335 23.62 -17.42 -12.60
CA VAL A 335 24.70 -16.50 -12.99
C VAL A 335 26.06 -16.87 -12.43
N THR A 336 26.14 -17.86 -11.54
CA THR A 336 27.37 -18.17 -10.81
C THR A 336 28.34 -19.04 -11.60
N GLY A 337 27.83 -19.77 -12.62
CA GLY A 337 28.59 -20.77 -13.36
C GLY A 337 28.80 -22.08 -12.59
N ASP A 338 28.24 -22.20 -11.38
CA ASP A 338 28.24 -23.40 -10.55
C ASP A 338 26.80 -23.91 -10.42
N GLN A 339 26.52 -25.05 -11.04
CA GLN A 339 25.16 -25.63 -11.08
C GLN A 339 24.55 -25.79 -9.68
N THR A 340 25.34 -26.14 -8.66
CA THR A 340 24.80 -26.36 -7.32
C THR A 340 24.32 -25.04 -6.71
N LYS A 341 25.08 -23.96 -6.91
CA LYS A 341 24.71 -22.63 -6.43
C LYS A 341 23.55 -22.06 -7.23
N ASP A 342 23.58 -22.24 -8.55
CA ASP A 342 22.50 -21.83 -9.43
C ASP A 342 21.17 -22.54 -9.08
N ASP A 343 21.23 -23.83 -8.73
CA ASP A 343 20.08 -24.59 -8.23
C ASP A 343 19.60 -24.06 -6.88
N THR A 344 20.52 -23.70 -5.96
CA THR A 344 20.16 -23.06 -4.69
C THR A 344 19.46 -21.71 -4.90
N GLU A 345 19.97 -20.83 -5.76
CA GLU A 345 19.33 -19.53 -6.06
C GLU A 345 17.96 -19.70 -6.72
N GLN A 346 17.84 -20.67 -7.62
CA GLN A 346 16.55 -21.02 -8.20
C GLN A 346 15.58 -21.57 -7.15
N ASN A 347 16.05 -22.41 -6.23
CA ASN A 347 15.20 -22.95 -5.17
C ASN A 347 14.77 -21.87 -4.18
N LYS A 348 15.60 -20.87 -3.86
CA LYS A 348 15.18 -19.70 -3.06
C LYS A 348 13.96 -19.04 -3.66
N MET A 349 13.99 -18.78 -4.96
CA MET A 349 12.89 -18.20 -5.71
C MET A 349 11.64 -19.09 -5.67
N PHE A 350 11.78 -20.40 -5.89
CA PHE A 350 10.64 -21.34 -5.80
C PHE A 350 10.18 -21.65 -4.37
N GLY A 351 11.00 -21.39 -3.35
CA GLY A 351 10.66 -21.59 -1.96
C GLY A 351 9.59 -20.60 -1.47
N GLY A 352 9.38 -19.49 -2.18
CA GLY A 352 8.32 -18.49 -1.94
C GLY A 352 7.35 -18.35 -3.10
N PHE A 353 7.35 -19.33 -4.00
CA PHE A 353 6.49 -19.31 -5.17
C PHE A 353 5.03 -19.49 -4.76
N MET A 354 4.20 -18.56 -5.21
CA MET A 354 2.76 -18.62 -5.16
C MET A 354 2.24 -18.41 -6.59
N HIS A 355 0.96 -18.63 -6.78
CA HIS A 355 0.32 -18.25 -8.03
C HIS A 355 -1.09 -17.73 -7.77
N GLY A 356 -1.48 -16.74 -8.55
CA GLY A 356 -2.88 -16.38 -8.71
C GLY A 356 -3.56 -17.37 -9.65
N ARG A 357 -4.65 -16.93 -10.27
CA ARG A 357 -5.36 -17.73 -11.28
C ARG A 357 -4.63 -17.74 -12.63
N GLU A 358 -3.83 -16.71 -12.90
CA GLU A 358 -3.21 -16.45 -14.21
C GLU A 358 -1.72 -16.10 -14.16
N GLN A 359 -1.20 -15.79 -12.97
CA GLN A 359 0.14 -15.25 -12.77
C GLN A 359 0.91 -16.04 -11.69
N TYR A 360 2.22 -16.12 -11.89
CA TYR A 360 3.18 -16.63 -10.92
C TYR A 360 3.74 -15.49 -10.09
N HIS A 361 3.70 -15.63 -8.78
CA HIS A 361 4.21 -14.64 -7.82
C HIS A 361 5.42 -15.20 -7.07
N PHE A 362 6.44 -14.38 -6.91
CA PHE A 362 7.64 -14.75 -6.16
C PHE A 362 7.79 -13.87 -4.92
N ALA A 363 7.67 -14.45 -3.73
CA ALA A 363 7.98 -13.75 -2.48
C ALA A 363 9.50 -13.62 -2.31
N LEU A 364 10.08 -12.63 -2.99
CA LEU A 364 11.49 -12.25 -2.93
C LEU A 364 11.65 -10.90 -2.24
N ASN A 365 12.84 -10.65 -1.73
CA ASN A 365 13.16 -9.42 -1.03
C ASN A 365 13.76 -8.39 -1.99
N GLY A 366 13.14 -7.22 -2.05
CA GLY A 366 13.77 -5.98 -2.46
C GLY A 366 13.51 -5.66 -3.91
N LEU A 367 13.73 -6.63 -4.79
CA LEU A 367 13.33 -6.53 -6.18
C LEU A 367 12.70 -7.84 -6.63
N THR A 368 11.43 -7.77 -7.03
CA THR A 368 10.62 -8.91 -7.46
C THR A 368 10.14 -8.68 -8.89
N ILE A 369 10.07 -9.76 -9.67
CA ILE A 369 9.53 -9.75 -11.02
C ILE A 369 8.65 -10.99 -11.21
N ASP A 370 7.41 -10.75 -11.59
CA ASP A 370 6.38 -11.78 -11.68
C ASP A 370 5.97 -12.05 -13.13
N PHE A 371 5.54 -13.27 -13.40
CA PHE A 371 5.39 -13.80 -14.76
C PHE A 371 4.00 -14.32 -15.02
N ASN A 372 3.50 -14.06 -16.23
CA ASN A 372 2.24 -14.65 -16.69
C ASN A 372 2.46 -15.91 -17.49
N LYS A 373 1.53 -16.84 -17.31
CA LYS A 373 1.49 -18.03 -18.16
C LYS A 373 0.96 -17.70 -19.55
N SER A 374 1.86 -17.73 -20.52
CA SER A 374 1.62 -17.41 -21.92
C SER A 374 0.68 -18.40 -22.62
N ASP A 375 0.64 -19.66 -22.18
CA ASP A 375 -0.13 -20.75 -22.78
C ASP A 375 -1.39 -21.15 -21.98
N LEU A 376 -1.83 -20.31 -21.03
CA LEU A 376 -2.99 -20.62 -20.20
C LEU A 376 -4.29 -20.57 -21.00
N ALA A 377 -4.87 -21.74 -21.29
CA ALA A 377 -6.14 -21.85 -21.99
C ALA A 377 -7.26 -21.07 -21.29
N GLU A 378 -8.19 -20.51 -22.08
CA GLU A 378 -9.27 -19.63 -21.59
C GLU A 378 -10.19 -20.30 -20.55
N ASP A 379 -10.25 -21.64 -20.52
CA ASP A 379 -11.05 -22.44 -19.60
C ASP A 379 -10.24 -23.08 -18.45
N LYS A 380 -9.00 -22.64 -18.25
CA LYS A 380 -8.08 -23.14 -17.22
C LYS A 380 -7.59 -22.01 -16.32
N ILE A 381 -7.27 -22.36 -15.09
CA ILE A 381 -6.50 -21.53 -14.16
C ILE A 381 -5.16 -22.23 -13.89
N LEU A 382 -4.21 -21.50 -13.32
CA LEU A 382 -2.99 -22.09 -12.77
C LEU A 382 -3.34 -23.11 -11.68
N SER A 383 -2.67 -24.26 -11.75
CA SER A 383 -2.69 -25.30 -10.71
C SER A 383 -1.43 -25.22 -9.86
N ASP A 384 -1.49 -25.80 -8.67
CA ASP A 384 -0.35 -25.87 -7.73
C ASP A 384 0.89 -26.58 -8.33
N GLU A 385 0.69 -27.41 -9.36
CA GLU A 385 1.75 -28.11 -10.09
C GLU A 385 2.36 -27.27 -11.22
N ASP A 386 1.69 -26.19 -11.63
CA ASP A 386 2.20 -25.33 -12.70
C ASP A 386 3.43 -24.54 -12.26
N ARG A 387 4.37 -24.39 -13.19
CA ARG A 387 5.58 -23.61 -13.02
C ARG A 387 5.77 -22.76 -14.27
N PRO A 388 6.44 -21.59 -14.16
CA PRO A 388 6.76 -20.80 -15.32
C PRO A 388 7.64 -21.59 -16.30
N LYS A 389 7.42 -21.36 -17.59
CA LYS A 389 8.08 -22.04 -18.71
C LYS A 389 8.64 -21.02 -19.70
N SER A 390 9.46 -21.52 -20.62
CA SER A 390 9.88 -20.77 -21.81
C SER A 390 8.69 -20.11 -22.51
N GLY A 391 8.80 -18.82 -22.79
CA GLY A 391 7.74 -18.00 -23.39
C GLY A 391 6.83 -17.26 -22.40
N ASP A 392 6.85 -17.61 -21.11
CA ASP A 392 6.20 -16.80 -20.07
C ASP A 392 6.95 -15.48 -19.90
N ILE A 393 6.21 -14.38 -19.78
CA ILE A 393 6.76 -13.02 -19.81
C ILE A 393 6.49 -12.27 -18.52
N SER A 394 7.46 -11.47 -18.10
CA SER A 394 7.31 -10.60 -16.93
C SER A 394 6.28 -9.51 -17.16
N ARG A 395 5.35 -9.35 -16.22
CA ARG A 395 4.28 -8.35 -16.28
C ARG A 395 4.15 -7.50 -15.04
N GLU A 396 4.83 -7.86 -13.96
CA GLU A 396 4.79 -7.13 -12.70
C GLU A 396 6.21 -7.02 -12.15
N TRP A 397 6.46 -5.89 -11.51
CA TRP A 397 7.75 -5.48 -11.03
C TRP A 397 7.57 -4.72 -9.72
N THR A 398 8.13 -5.25 -8.63
CA THR A 398 7.92 -4.72 -7.28
C THR A 398 9.26 -4.45 -6.62
N LEU A 399 9.33 -3.32 -5.91
CA LEU A 399 10.51 -2.84 -5.24
C LEU A 399 10.16 -2.46 -3.80
N ASP A 400 10.62 -3.24 -2.83
CA ASP A 400 10.29 -3.00 -1.43
C ASP A 400 11.46 -2.40 -0.64
N GLN A 401 11.21 -2.06 0.63
CA GLN A 401 12.17 -1.52 1.59
C GLN A 401 13.45 -2.37 1.79
N SER A 402 13.43 -3.65 1.44
CA SER A 402 14.58 -4.56 1.48
C SER A 402 15.48 -4.49 0.26
N LEU A 403 15.18 -3.60 -0.70
CA LEU A 403 16.03 -3.37 -1.87
C LEU A 403 17.47 -3.10 -1.45
N MET A 404 18.39 -3.94 -1.92
CA MET A 404 19.81 -3.71 -1.71
C MET A 404 20.45 -2.85 -2.80
N GLY A 405 19.88 -2.88 -4.00
CA GLY A 405 20.23 -2.03 -5.11
C GLY A 405 20.12 -0.54 -4.80
N LYS A 406 20.89 0.27 -5.52
CA LYS A 406 20.78 1.73 -5.42
C LYS A 406 19.79 2.23 -6.48
N ILE A 407 18.85 3.09 -6.07
CA ILE A 407 17.96 3.74 -7.02
C ILE A 407 18.77 4.65 -7.93
N VAL A 408 18.66 4.43 -9.23
CA VAL A 408 19.40 5.17 -10.26
C VAL A 408 18.92 6.62 -10.37
N ASN A 409 17.64 6.86 -10.06
CA ASN A 409 17.02 8.19 -10.00
C ASN A 409 17.71 9.18 -9.07
N ASP A 410 18.52 8.71 -8.10
CA ASP A 410 19.26 9.54 -7.14
C ASP A 410 20.77 9.56 -7.40
N ARG A 411 21.15 9.24 -8.64
CA ARG A 411 22.53 9.24 -9.11
C ARG A 411 22.67 10.19 -10.28
N LYS A 412 23.83 10.82 -10.35
CA LYS A 412 24.16 11.75 -11.41
C LYS A 412 23.88 11.17 -12.79
N ASP A 413 23.16 11.95 -13.60
CA ASP A 413 22.75 11.63 -14.98
C ASP A 413 21.87 10.38 -15.10
N ASN A 414 21.24 9.92 -14.01
CA ASN A 414 20.49 8.67 -13.95
C ASN A 414 21.33 7.47 -14.44
N VAL A 415 22.61 7.44 -14.03
CA VAL A 415 23.53 6.35 -14.36
C VAL A 415 23.88 5.55 -13.12
N ALA A 416 23.78 4.21 -13.21
CA ALA A 416 24.04 3.30 -12.09
C ALA A 416 25.41 3.52 -11.41
N LYS A 417 26.47 3.83 -12.19
CA LYS A 417 27.82 4.11 -11.69
C LYS A 417 28.06 5.58 -11.31
N GLY A 418 27.10 6.47 -11.54
CA GLY A 418 27.20 7.87 -11.17
C GLY A 418 27.34 8.08 -9.66
N PRO A 419 28.00 9.16 -9.19
CA PRO A 419 27.94 9.54 -7.79
C PRO A 419 26.49 9.77 -7.37
N ARG A 420 26.21 9.55 -6.09
CA ARG A 420 24.90 9.82 -5.53
C ARG A 420 24.70 11.33 -5.41
N ASP A 421 23.58 11.83 -5.89
CA ASP A 421 23.23 13.25 -5.82
C ASP A 421 21.81 13.51 -5.30
N ASN A 422 20.99 12.48 -5.12
CA ASN A 422 19.60 12.59 -4.62
C ASN A 422 18.71 13.55 -5.43
N HIS A 423 19.05 13.79 -6.71
CA HIS A 423 18.31 14.75 -7.51
C HIS A 423 16.86 14.29 -7.76
N GLY A 424 16.62 12.99 -7.94
CA GLY A 424 15.28 12.43 -8.13
C GLY A 424 14.36 12.67 -6.92
N MET A 425 14.79 12.24 -5.73
CA MET A 425 14.06 12.53 -4.48
C MET A 425 13.87 14.04 -4.29
N GLY A 426 14.91 14.83 -4.57
CA GLY A 426 14.85 16.28 -4.49
C GLY A 426 13.76 16.89 -5.36
N LEU A 427 13.65 16.45 -6.62
CA LEU A 427 12.63 16.92 -7.57
C LEU A 427 11.22 16.51 -7.14
N VAL A 428 11.03 15.28 -6.66
CA VAL A 428 9.75 14.81 -6.10
C VAL A 428 9.35 15.66 -4.90
N TYR A 429 10.28 15.91 -3.98
CA TYR A 429 10.00 16.68 -2.77
C TYR A 429 9.66 18.14 -3.05
N LEU A 430 10.34 18.74 -4.03
CA LEU A 430 10.04 20.10 -4.44
C LEU A 430 8.64 20.21 -5.06
N GLU A 431 8.28 19.28 -5.93
CA GLU A 431 6.93 19.27 -6.53
C GLU A 431 5.85 18.93 -5.49
N TYR A 432 6.12 18.01 -4.56
CA TYR A 432 5.27 17.74 -3.41
C TYR A 432 5.00 19.01 -2.60
N ALA A 433 6.04 19.74 -2.21
CA ALA A 433 5.90 20.97 -1.44
C ALA A 433 5.09 22.04 -2.21
N ARG A 434 5.28 22.14 -3.53
CA ARG A 434 4.51 23.05 -4.39
C ARG A 434 3.04 22.69 -4.45
N ILE A 435 2.71 21.42 -4.62
CA ILE A 435 1.32 20.94 -4.66
C ILE A 435 0.64 21.25 -3.32
N VAL A 436 1.27 20.88 -2.20
CA VAL A 436 0.74 21.17 -0.85
C VAL A 436 0.51 22.68 -0.65
N GLN A 437 1.51 23.52 -0.95
CA GLN A 437 1.40 24.99 -0.85
C GLN A 437 0.28 25.53 -1.73
N ALA A 438 0.19 25.07 -2.99
CA ALA A 438 -0.81 25.53 -3.95
C ALA A 438 -2.23 25.18 -3.49
N GLU A 439 -2.46 23.96 -2.98
CA GLU A 439 -3.75 23.56 -2.45
C GLU A 439 -4.15 24.39 -1.21
N ILE A 440 -3.23 24.61 -0.26
CA ILE A 440 -3.50 25.46 0.91
C ILE A 440 -3.81 26.91 0.48
N ASN A 441 -3.04 27.44 -0.47
CA ASN A 441 -3.24 28.79 -1.02
C ASN A 441 -4.63 28.96 -1.66
N LYS A 442 -5.22 27.93 -2.30
CA LYS A 442 -6.60 28.00 -2.81
C LYS A 442 -7.60 28.30 -1.69
N PHE A 443 -7.38 27.79 -0.47
CA PHE A 443 -8.24 28.06 0.68
C PHE A 443 -8.02 29.47 1.23
N LEU A 444 -6.77 29.93 1.32
CA LEU A 444 -6.43 31.30 1.73
C LEU A 444 -7.08 32.33 0.80
N ILE A 445 -6.98 32.14 -0.52
CA ILE A 445 -7.66 32.97 -1.52
C ILE A 445 -9.16 33.00 -1.30
N ALA A 446 -9.77 31.84 -1.03
CA ALA A 446 -11.21 31.75 -0.77
C ALA A 446 -11.64 32.50 0.52
N LYS A 447 -10.75 32.64 1.50
CA LYS A 447 -10.95 33.45 2.71
C LYS A 447 -10.60 34.93 2.54
N GLY A 448 -9.98 35.31 1.42
CA GLY A 448 -9.44 36.66 1.21
C GLY A 448 -8.18 36.93 2.04
N GLU A 449 -7.45 35.89 2.41
CA GLU A 449 -6.19 35.95 3.14
C GLU A 449 -5.01 36.03 2.15
N PRO A 450 -3.87 36.64 2.53
CA PRO A 450 -2.67 36.63 1.70
C PRO A 450 -2.17 35.19 1.47
N THR A 451 -1.55 34.97 0.32
CA THR A 451 -0.89 33.72 -0.02
C THR A 451 0.61 33.93 -0.09
N HIS A 452 1.38 32.91 0.27
CA HIS A 452 2.82 32.91 0.17
C HIS A 452 3.29 31.81 -0.78
N GLU A 453 4.45 32.02 -1.40
CA GLU A 453 5.11 31.01 -2.24
C GLU A 453 6.19 30.28 -1.42
N LEU A 454 6.70 29.16 -1.95
CA LEU A 454 7.81 28.47 -1.30
C LEU A 454 9.02 29.40 -1.19
N GLY A 455 9.61 29.47 0.00
CA GLY A 455 10.74 30.35 0.27
C GLY A 455 10.35 31.80 0.49
N ASP A 456 9.08 32.14 0.71
CA ASP A 456 8.71 33.53 0.99
C ASP A 456 9.43 34.07 2.24
N PRO A 457 10.25 35.15 2.14
CA PRO A 457 10.99 35.69 3.27
C PRO A 457 10.10 36.25 4.38
N ASP A 458 8.82 36.57 4.13
CA ASP A 458 7.90 37.01 5.18
C ASP A 458 7.56 35.85 6.13
N CYS A 459 7.59 34.60 5.64
CA CYS A 459 7.33 33.38 6.44
C CYS A 459 8.61 32.73 6.99
N LEU A 460 9.76 33.40 6.84
CA LEU A 460 11.08 32.90 7.23
C LEU A 460 11.83 33.94 8.08
N GLU A 461 12.94 33.53 8.67
CA GLU A 461 13.82 34.44 9.40
C GLU A 461 14.44 35.50 8.48
N PRO A 462 14.63 36.73 9.00
CA PRO A 462 14.39 37.17 10.38
C PRO A 462 12.95 37.67 10.65
N ASN A 463 12.04 37.58 9.68
CA ASN A 463 10.69 38.12 9.82
C ASN A 463 9.80 37.25 10.72
N VAL A 464 10.12 35.96 10.80
CA VAL A 464 9.61 35.03 11.81
C VAL A 464 10.69 34.82 12.87
N ASP A 465 10.31 34.86 14.14
CA ASP A 465 11.17 34.42 15.24
C ASP A 465 10.75 32.98 15.64
N PRO A 466 11.56 31.96 15.31
CA PRO A 466 11.23 30.55 15.57
C PRO A 466 11.17 30.22 17.07
N LEU A 467 11.58 31.13 17.96
CA LEU A 467 11.47 30.96 19.40
C LEU A 467 10.15 31.50 19.96
N THR A 468 9.43 32.31 19.18
CA THR A 468 8.17 32.96 19.62
C THR A 468 6.93 32.40 18.94
N ASP A 469 7.09 31.55 17.94
CA ASP A 469 6.01 30.87 17.18
C ASP A 469 4.95 31.81 16.57
N THR A 470 5.29 33.08 16.33
CA THR A 470 4.39 34.02 15.62
C THR A 470 4.76 34.10 14.15
N TYR A 471 3.87 33.60 13.29
CA TYR A 471 3.97 33.67 11.83
C TYR A 471 3.00 34.72 11.28
N PRO A 472 3.34 35.44 10.20
CA PRO A 472 2.39 36.28 9.49
C PRO A 472 1.18 35.50 8.98
N ASN A 473 0.05 36.19 8.84
CA ASN A 473 -1.15 35.61 8.22
C ASN A 473 -0.81 35.15 6.80
N GLY A 474 -1.34 33.99 6.41
CA GLY A 474 -1.13 33.41 5.09
C GLY A 474 0.03 32.43 5.00
N CYS A 475 0.95 32.41 5.97
CA CYS A 475 2.00 31.39 6.00
C CYS A 475 1.38 30.00 6.20
N THR A 476 1.83 29.05 5.39
CA THR A 476 1.30 27.68 5.38
C THR A 476 2.14 26.73 6.22
N GLY A 477 3.41 27.06 6.44
CA GLY A 477 4.42 26.21 7.05
C GLY A 477 5.32 25.49 6.06
N MET A 478 4.94 25.46 4.77
CA MET A 478 5.72 24.83 3.70
C MET A 478 6.82 25.73 3.13
N GLU A 479 6.84 27.03 3.47
CA GLU A 479 7.77 28.01 2.91
C GLU A 479 9.23 27.69 3.23
N GLY A 480 9.49 26.96 4.31
CA GLY A 480 10.82 26.52 4.73
C GLY A 480 11.21 25.10 4.31
N PHE A 481 10.44 24.44 3.41
CA PHE A 481 10.68 23.05 3.03
C PHE A 481 12.00 22.90 2.24
N VAL A 482 12.97 22.17 2.78
CA VAL A 482 14.29 21.96 2.20
C VAL A 482 14.33 20.69 1.34
N THR A 483 14.96 20.77 0.16
CA THR A 483 15.03 19.65 -0.80
C THR A 483 16.46 19.43 -1.33
N CYS A 484 16.69 18.24 -1.87
CA CYS A 484 17.91 17.90 -2.62
C CYS A 484 17.81 18.25 -4.12
N ALA A 485 16.78 19.00 -4.57
CA ALA A 485 16.59 19.26 -5.99
C ALA A 485 17.85 19.94 -6.58
N PRO A 486 18.21 19.63 -7.84
CA PRO A 486 19.37 20.25 -8.47
C PRO A 486 19.16 21.77 -8.56
N PHE A 487 20.24 22.53 -8.37
CA PHE A 487 20.19 23.98 -8.44
C PHE A 487 19.65 24.39 -9.82
N ILE A 488 18.69 25.30 -9.82
CA ILE A 488 18.08 25.75 -11.06
C ILE A 488 19.02 26.77 -11.71
N GLU A 489 19.87 26.29 -12.62
CA GLU A 489 20.63 27.19 -13.49
C GLU A 489 19.65 28.00 -14.35
N GLY A 490 19.54 29.30 -14.04
CA GLY A 490 18.73 30.24 -14.81
C GLY A 490 17.32 30.54 -14.30
N THR A 491 16.89 30.07 -13.13
CA THR A 491 15.70 30.70 -12.51
C THR A 491 16.08 32.03 -11.90
N ASP A 492 15.21 33.01 -12.09
CA ASP A 492 15.29 34.30 -11.41
C ASP A 492 14.65 34.26 -10.02
N ASP A 493 14.28 33.07 -9.51
CA ASP A 493 13.76 32.90 -8.16
C ASP A 493 14.91 32.62 -7.17
N PRO A 494 15.40 33.65 -6.45
CA PRO A 494 16.48 33.51 -5.49
C PRO A 494 16.10 32.73 -4.23
N MET A 495 14.81 32.53 -3.93
CA MET A 495 14.40 31.84 -2.70
C MET A 495 14.21 30.34 -2.92
N LEU A 496 13.67 29.92 -4.08
CA LEU A 496 13.70 28.51 -4.48
C LEU A 496 15.14 27.96 -4.53
N LYS A 497 16.11 28.80 -4.85
CA LYS A 497 17.54 28.45 -4.80
C LYS A 497 18.03 28.13 -3.39
N LYS A 498 17.55 28.83 -2.36
CA LYS A 498 17.90 28.56 -0.95
C LYS A 498 17.32 27.24 -0.44
N LEU A 499 16.14 26.86 -0.93
CA LEU A 499 15.49 25.61 -0.53
C LEU A 499 16.01 24.39 -1.31
N SER A 500 16.62 24.61 -2.46
CA SER A 500 17.13 23.57 -3.38
C SER A 500 18.65 23.45 -3.27
N GLN A 501 19.12 22.65 -2.31
CA GLN A 501 20.54 22.60 -1.96
C GLN A 501 21.40 21.89 -3.02
N GLY A 502 20.81 21.04 -3.86
CA GLY A 502 21.49 20.33 -4.94
C GLY A 502 22.69 19.49 -4.50
N TYR A 503 23.61 19.27 -5.43
CA TYR A 503 24.80 18.46 -5.27
C TYR A 503 26.08 19.30 -5.38
N ASP A 504 27.02 19.11 -4.45
CA ASP A 504 28.34 19.73 -4.52
C ASP A 504 29.42 18.68 -4.82
N PRO A 505 30.04 18.70 -6.01
CA PRO A 505 31.14 17.80 -6.32
C PRO A 505 32.41 18.06 -5.49
N ASN A 506 32.54 19.23 -4.87
CA ASN A 506 33.78 19.65 -4.18
C ASN A 506 33.79 19.38 -2.67
N LEU A 507 32.63 19.09 -2.05
CA LEU A 507 32.56 18.78 -0.62
C LEU A 507 33.19 17.39 -0.34
N ASN A 508 33.92 17.29 0.78
CA ASN A 508 34.62 16.07 1.26
C ASN A 508 35.67 15.47 0.31
N GLY A 509 36.61 16.28 -0.18
CA GLY A 509 37.82 15.79 -0.86
C GLY A 509 37.56 15.11 -2.21
N GLY A 510 36.47 15.48 -2.90
CA GLY A 510 36.11 14.95 -4.22
C GLY A 510 35.34 13.63 -4.20
N THR A 511 34.87 13.18 -3.04
CA THR A 511 34.00 12.00 -2.92
C THR A 511 32.54 12.29 -3.28
N GLY A 512 32.15 13.56 -3.33
CA GLY A 512 30.85 13.99 -3.84
C GLY A 512 29.70 13.62 -2.92
N TYR A 513 29.31 14.53 -2.04
CA TYR A 513 28.15 14.36 -1.16
C TYR A 513 27.02 15.31 -1.57
N PRO A 514 25.75 14.88 -1.57
CA PRO A 514 24.63 15.80 -1.79
C PRO A 514 24.59 16.83 -0.64
N LYS A 515 24.42 18.12 -0.95
CA LYS A 515 24.46 19.19 0.07
C LYS A 515 23.37 19.03 1.13
N CYS A 516 22.20 18.52 0.72
CA CYS A 516 21.11 18.24 1.64
C CYS A 516 21.46 17.20 2.71
N GLY A 517 22.40 16.29 2.45
CA GLY A 517 22.87 15.31 3.44
C GLY A 517 23.59 15.92 4.64
N PHE A 518 24.05 17.18 4.53
CA PHE A 518 24.61 17.93 5.67
C PHE A 518 23.54 18.52 6.57
N ILE A 519 22.38 18.85 6.01
CA ILE A 519 21.25 19.40 6.76
C ILE A 519 20.54 18.26 7.49
N ASN A 520 20.35 17.14 6.80
CA ASN A 520 19.76 15.96 7.38
C ASN A 520 20.37 14.70 6.75
N THR A 521 21.09 13.92 7.56
CA THR A 521 21.65 12.63 7.14
C THR A 521 20.56 11.62 6.78
N ASP A 522 19.35 11.83 7.25
CA ASP A 522 18.21 10.94 6.97
C ASP A 522 17.68 11.14 5.55
N MET A 523 18.13 12.16 4.79
CA MET A 523 17.87 12.34 3.35
C MET A 523 18.76 11.45 2.46
N GLN A 524 19.64 10.65 3.06
CA GLN A 524 20.46 9.66 2.39
C GLN A 524 19.76 8.36 1.93
N PRO A 525 18.47 8.07 2.08
CA PRO A 525 17.83 6.96 1.39
C PRO A 525 17.53 7.30 -0.08
N GLY A 526 17.18 8.56 -0.38
CA GLY A 526 16.69 8.94 -1.71
C GLY A 526 15.24 8.46 -1.92
N LEU A 527 14.90 8.06 -3.14
CA LEU A 527 13.66 7.39 -3.53
C LEU A 527 13.64 5.91 -3.17
N LYS A 528 14.46 5.46 -2.22
CA LYS A 528 14.36 4.08 -1.75
C LYS A 528 13.17 3.96 -0.79
N PRO A 529 12.34 2.90 -0.88
CA PRO A 529 11.30 2.66 0.13
C PRO A 529 11.90 2.51 1.54
N GLY A 530 11.17 2.94 2.56
CA GLY A 530 11.63 3.08 3.93
C GLY A 530 11.04 4.33 4.59
N HIS A 531 11.83 5.09 5.33
CA HIS A 531 11.39 6.35 5.93
C HIS A 531 11.74 7.54 5.02
N PRO A 532 10.84 8.04 4.15
CA PRO A 532 11.07 9.30 3.45
C PRO A 532 11.14 10.43 4.50
N PRO A 533 12.29 11.08 4.71
CA PRO A 533 12.37 12.18 5.66
C PRO A 533 11.81 13.46 5.06
N SER A 534 11.60 14.48 5.87
CA SER A 534 11.49 15.87 5.45
C SER A 534 12.25 16.76 6.42
N THR A 535 12.61 17.96 5.94
CA THR A 535 13.25 18.97 6.76
C THR A 535 12.67 20.34 6.43
N PHE A 536 12.31 21.08 7.47
CA PHE A 536 11.80 22.45 7.37
C PHE A 536 12.71 23.36 8.17
N CYS A 537 13.18 24.45 7.58
CA CYS A 537 14.04 25.40 8.27
C CYS A 537 13.46 26.80 8.17
N SER A 538 13.49 27.56 9.27
CA SER A 538 13.09 28.97 9.27
C SER A 538 14.21 29.89 8.76
N ASP A 539 15.47 29.46 8.78
CA ASP A 539 16.65 30.24 8.39
C ASP A 539 17.42 29.68 7.17
N PRO A 540 16.77 29.32 6.04
CA PRO A 540 17.49 28.78 4.90
C PRO A 540 18.39 29.84 4.25
N VAL A 541 19.61 29.47 3.88
CA VAL A 541 20.59 30.35 3.21
C VAL A 541 21.15 29.72 1.93
N ASP A 542 21.60 30.54 0.99
CA ASP A 542 22.13 30.08 -0.31
C ASP A 542 23.47 29.33 -0.18
N ASP A 543 24.31 29.74 0.77
CA ASP A 543 25.65 29.18 0.99
C ASP A 543 25.91 29.06 2.50
N PRO A 544 25.49 27.97 3.14
CA PRO A 544 25.70 27.80 4.57
C PRO A 544 27.21 27.71 4.84
N LYS A 545 27.70 28.49 5.81
CA LYS A 545 29.08 28.32 6.28
C LYS A 545 29.15 27.02 7.07
N ILE A 546 29.81 26.01 6.50
CA ILE A 546 30.00 24.72 7.17
C ILE A 546 31.23 24.81 8.08
N ASP A 547 31.13 24.31 9.32
CA ASP A 547 32.33 24.04 10.11
C ASP A 547 33.04 22.83 9.50
N ASP A 548 34.19 23.06 8.87
CA ASP A 548 35.02 22.04 8.23
C ASP A 548 35.34 20.84 9.15
N ASN A 549 35.28 21.02 10.48
CA ASN A 549 35.56 19.95 11.45
C ASN A 549 34.33 19.13 11.86
N LEU A 550 33.14 19.73 11.84
CA LEU A 550 31.91 19.11 12.34
C LEU A 550 30.96 18.72 11.22
N GLY A 551 31.13 19.27 10.01
CA GLY A 551 30.22 19.04 8.88
C GLY A 551 28.81 19.61 9.10
N ILE A 552 28.65 20.52 10.07
CA ILE A 552 27.37 21.16 10.38
C ILE A 552 27.38 22.63 9.93
N PRO A 553 26.24 23.17 9.46
CA PRO A 553 26.08 24.60 9.22
C PRO A 553 26.31 25.41 10.50
N THR A 554 27.13 26.46 10.41
CA THR A 554 27.35 27.48 11.47
C THR A 554 26.58 28.77 11.22
N GLU A 555 26.11 28.97 9.98
CA GLU A 555 25.23 30.06 9.56
C GLU A 555 24.18 29.49 8.60
N GLY A 556 22.90 29.70 8.93
CA GLY A 556 21.74 29.18 8.21
C GLY A 556 21.49 27.68 8.41
N PHE A 557 20.23 27.24 8.28
CA PHE A 557 19.79 25.89 8.63
C PHE A 557 20.06 25.51 10.10
N THR A 558 20.12 26.50 10.98
CA THR A 558 20.30 26.28 12.43
C THR A 558 18.97 26.08 13.15
N HIS A 559 17.87 26.47 12.52
CA HIS A 559 16.51 26.35 13.06
C HIS A 559 15.68 25.44 12.17
N CYS A 560 16.03 24.15 12.18
CA CYS A 560 15.36 23.12 11.39
C CYS A 560 14.59 22.12 12.26
N ILE A 561 13.45 21.67 11.75
CA ILE A 561 12.77 20.46 12.21
C ILE A 561 12.87 19.38 11.13
N SER A 562 13.08 18.14 11.55
CA SER A 562 13.22 16.99 10.66
C SER A 562 12.49 15.79 11.23
N GLY A 563 12.00 14.92 10.36
CA GLY A 563 11.33 13.67 10.71
C GLY A 563 10.69 13.04 9.47
N ASP A 564 9.79 12.09 9.65
CA ASP A 564 9.09 11.45 8.53
C ASP A 564 8.26 12.46 7.72
N LEU A 565 8.26 12.30 6.40
CA LEU A 565 7.73 13.27 5.44
C LEU A 565 6.31 13.71 5.78
N TRP A 566 5.35 12.79 5.85
CA TRP A 566 3.95 13.17 6.01
C TRP A 566 3.62 13.65 7.43
N ALA A 567 4.12 12.96 8.46
CA ALA A 567 3.89 13.34 9.86
C ALA A 567 4.49 14.71 10.20
N THR A 568 5.71 14.97 9.76
CA THR A 568 6.40 16.25 9.99
C THR A 568 5.75 17.37 9.17
N SER A 569 5.36 17.10 7.92
CA SER A 569 4.63 18.07 7.09
C SER A 569 3.29 18.45 7.72
N PHE A 570 2.51 17.47 8.18
CA PHE A 570 1.26 17.71 8.88
C PHE A 570 1.47 18.52 10.17
N ALA A 571 2.43 18.12 11.00
CA ALA A 571 2.74 18.84 12.24
C ALA A 571 3.17 20.28 11.97
N ARG A 572 3.96 20.51 10.92
CA ARG A 572 4.41 21.85 10.52
C ARG A 572 3.26 22.72 10.04
N VAL A 573 2.39 22.19 9.18
CA VAL A 573 1.21 22.91 8.68
C VAL A 573 0.21 23.18 9.82
N LEU A 574 -0.04 22.20 10.70
CA LEU A 574 -0.86 22.40 11.88
C LEU A 574 -0.31 23.51 12.78
N HIS A 575 1.00 23.54 12.99
CA HIS A 575 1.64 24.54 13.82
C HIS A 575 1.55 25.94 13.21
N VAL A 576 1.92 26.10 11.93
CA VAL A 576 2.00 27.41 11.27
C VAL A 576 0.64 27.89 10.79
N PHE A 577 -0.01 27.13 9.89
CA PHE A 577 -1.30 27.50 9.30
C PHE A 577 -2.46 27.24 10.25
N GLY A 578 -2.41 26.13 10.98
CA GLY A 578 -3.43 25.77 11.95
C GLY A 578 -3.32 26.53 13.28
N HIS A 579 -2.20 27.18 13.57
CA HIS A 579 -1.90 27.76 14.89
C HIS A 579 -2.13 26.73 16.04
N ASP A 580 -1.61 25.52 15.84
CA ASP A 580 -1.78 24.35 16.72
C ASP A 580 -3.25 23.93 16.96
N ASN A 581 -4.16 24.40 16.11
CA ASN A 581 -5.58 24.07 16.17
C ASN A 581 -6.07 23.48 14.84
N LEU A 582 -6.45 22.20 14.87
CA LEU A 582 -6.99 21.49 13.71
C LEU A 582 -8.20 22.20 13.09
N ASP A 583 -9.02 22.89 13.91
CA ASP A 583 -10.21 23.56 13.41
C ASP A 583 -9.94 24.80 12.55
N ASN A 584 -8.72 25.32 12.59
CA ASN A 584 -8.33 26.45 11.73
C ASN A 584 -7.99 26.01 10.30
N MET A 585 -7.68 24.72 10.09
CA MET A 585 -7.34 24.16 8.78
C MET A 585 -8.58 23.72 8.00
N PRO A 586 -8.55 23.72 6.65
CA PRO A 586 -9.54 23.05 5.80
C PRO A 586 -9.60 21.55 6.11
N TYR A 587 -10.77 20.94 5.89
CA TYR A 587 -11.00 19.55 6.27
C TYR A 587 -10.05 18.57 5.58
N GLU A 588 -9.66 18.87 4.35
CA GLU A 588 -8.72 18.07 3.56
C GLU A 588 -7.35 18.03 4.24
N VAL A 589 -6.85 19.18 4.72
CA VAL A 589 -5.50 19.37 5.27
C VAL A 589 -5.38 18.82 6.70
N ARG A 590 -6.51 18.58 7.39
CA ARG A 590 -6.54 17.97 8.74
C ARG A 590 -6.15 16.50 8.75
N ASP A 591 -5.97 15.88 7.60
CA ASP A 591 -5.74 14.45 7.44
C ASP A 591 -4.42 14.20 6.72
N THR A 592 -3.54 13.38 7.30
CA THR A 592 -2.24 13.03 6.73
C THR A 592 -2.33 12.47 5.31
N ARG A 593 -3.46 11.87 4.92
CA ARG A 593 -3.72 11.41 3.54
C ARG A 593 -3.68 12.51 2.49
N PHE A 594 -3.92 13.77 2.85
CA PHE A 594 -3.74 14.90 1.94
C PHE A 594 -2.27 15.06 1.50
N PHE A 595 -1.35 14.87 2.44
CA PHE A 595 0.09 14.92 2.15
C PHE A 595 0.54 13.68 1.38
N PHE A 596 0.00 12.51 1.69
CA PHE A 596 0.25 11.29 0.91
C PHE A 596 -0.22 11.43 -0.55
N HIS A 597 -1.42 11.98 -0.76
CA HIS A 597 -1.96 12.26 -2.09
C HIS A 597 -1.05 13.21 -2.88
N ALA A 598 -0.66 14.36 -2.31
CA ALA A 598 0.26 15.29 -2.97
C ALA A 598 1.62 14.67 -3.29
N TYR A 599 2.10 13.75 -2.44
CA TYR A 599 3.35 13.02 -2.69
C TYR A 599 3.21 12.05 -3.86
N MET A 600 2.08 11.35 -3.97
CA MET A 600 1.79 10.46 -5.10
C MET A 600 1.72 11.25 -6.42
N GLU A 601 1.05 12.40 -6.43
CA GLU A 601 1.02 13.29 -7.60
C GLU A 601 2.42 13.70 -8.05
N ALA A 602 3.27 14.11 -7.10
CA ALA A 602 4.66 14.49 -7.37
C ALA A 602 5.49 13.32 -7.93
N LEU A 603 5.28 12.09 -7.41
CA LEU A 603 5.93 10.88 -7.92
C LEU A 603 5.51 10.56 -9.36
N ILE A 604 4.20 10.60 -9.65
CA ILE A 604 3.68 10.32 -11.00
C ILE A 604 4.27 11.32 -12.01
N LYS A 605 4.28 12.62 -11.65
CA LYS A 605 4.89 13.67 -12.45
C LYS A 605 6.38 13.42 -12.66
N TYR A 606 7.12 13.07 -11.61
CA TYR A 606 8.55 12.78 -11.71
C TYR A 606 8.83 11.56 -12.60
N PHE A 607 8.16 10.42 -12.39
CA PHE A 607 8.37 9.22 -13.20
C PHE A 607 7.95 9.41 -14.66
N THR A 608 6.92 10.23 -14.90
CA THR A 608 6.56 10.70 -16.24
C THR A 608 7.68 11.52 -16.87
N ALA A 609 8.23 12.49 -16.16
CA ALA A 609 9.33 13.32 -16.64
C ALA A 609 10.58 12.48 -16.96
N VAL A 610 10.96 11.54 -16.09
CA VAL A 610 12.08 10.61 -16.34
C VAL A 610 11.82 9.75 -17.58
N GLY A 611 10.60 9.23 -17.75
CA GLY A 611 10.21 8.48 -18.95
C GLY A 611 10.30 9.29 -20.24
N ALA A 612 10.16 10.61 -20.16
CA ALA A 612 10.32 11.55 -21.27
C ALA A 612 11.76 12.09 -21.42
N GLY A 613 12.69 11.77 -20.51
CA GLY A 613 14.03 12.37 -20.46
C GLY A 613 14.01 13.86 -20.11
N GLN A 614 13.07 14.26 -19.24
CA GLN A 614 12.78 15.63 -18.81
C GLN A 614 12.88 15.81 -17.30
N GLU A 615 13.73 15.05 -16.61
CA GLU A 615 14.01 15.08 -15.16
C GLU A 615 14.60 16.42 -14.66
N THR A 616 13.86 17.50 -14.87
CA THR A 616 14.17 18.87 -14.50
C THR A 616 13.01 19.42 -13.71
N ILE A 617 13.22 20.50 -12.95
CA ILE A 617 12.15 21.13 -12.16
C ILE A 617 10.95 21.52 -13.04
N ILE A 618 11.21 22.07 -14.23
CA ILE A 618 10.16 22.45 -15.18
C ILE A 618 9.50 21.21 -15.77
N GLY A 619 10.29 20.22 -16.22
CA GLY A 619 9.73 19.00 -16.81
C GLY A 619 8.87 18.20 -15.84
N VAL A 620 9.24 18.15 -14.55
CA VAL A 620 8.40 17.55 -13.49
C VAL A 620 7.14 18.37 -13.27
N HIS A 621 7.26 19.70 -13.12
CA HIS A 621 6.10 20.57 -12.90
C HIS A 621 5.07 20.51 -14.05
N ASP A 622 5.55 20.57 -15.29
CA ASP A 622 4.77 20.56 -16.52
C ASP A 622 4.26 19.16 -16.90
N SER A 623 4.75 18.11 -16.24
CA SER A 623 4.26 16.75 -16.44
C SER A 623 2.80 16.65 -16.03
N LYS A 624 1.99 16.16 -16.95
CA LYS A 624 0.56 15.96 -16.77
C LYS A 624 0.26 14.51 -16.45
N TYR A 625 -0.75 14.31 -15.62
CA TYR A 625 -1.36 13.02 -15.33
C TYR A 625 -2.88 13.22 -15.29
N SER A 626 -3.66 12.16 -15.54
CA SER A 626 -5.11 12.24 -15.40
C SER A 626 -5.50 11.92 -13.97
N TYR A 627 -6.26 12.81 -13.33
CA TYR A 627 -6.75 12.57 -11.97
C TYR A 627 -7.75 11.40 -11.94
N ASP A 628 -8.55 11.22 -12.99
CA ASP A 628 -9.52 10.12 -13.08
C ASP A 628 -8.86 8.73 -13.13
N ASP A 629 -7.55 8.66 -13.42
CA ASP A 629 -6.74 7.45 -13.44
C ASP A 629 -5.95 7.23 -12.12
N LEU A 630 -6.09 8.13 -11.14
CA LEU A 630 -5.50 8.03 -9.81
C LEU A 630 -6.56 7.60 -8.80
N HIS A 631 -6.29 6.52 -8.08
CA HIS A 631 -7.15 6.02 -7.02
C HIS A 631 -6.36 5.63 -5.78
N PHE A 632 -7.08 5.44 -4.67
CA PHE A 632 -6.48 5.29 -3.36
C PHE A 632 -7.28 4.33 -2.49
N ASP A 633 -6.61 3.35 -1.91
CA ASP A 633 -7.19 2.38 -0.98
C ASP A 633 -6.59 2.53 0.42
N SER A 634 -7.31 2.04 1.42
CA SER A 634 -6.96 2.16 2.83
C SER A 634 -7.07 0.83 3.55
N ALA A 635 -5.93 0.28 3.94
CA ALA A 635 -5.81 -0.90 4.78
C ALA A 635 -5.55 -0.54 6.26
N GLY A 636 -6.08 -1.36 7.17
CA GLY A 636 -5.75 -1.26 8.60
C GLY A 636 -6.19 0.05 9.29
N ALA A 637 -7.42 0.51 9.04
CA ALA A 637 -7.99 1.72 9.66
C ALA A 637 -7.18 3.01 9.38
N GLY A 638 -6.77 3.18 8.12
CA GLY A 638 -5.99 4.31 7.62
C GLY A 638 -4.64 4.47 8.28
N GLN A 639 -4.01 3.36 8.62
CA GLN A 639 -2.58 3.32 8.90
C GLN A 639 -1.84 3.08 7.59
N TRP A 640 -2.19 2.01 6.88
CA TRP A 640 -1.64 1.66 5.59
C TRP A 640 -2.54 2.24 4.49
N GLU A 641 -1.97 3.06 3.64
CA GLU A 641 -2.65 3.59 2.47
C GLU A 641 -1.93 3.08 1.22
N THR A 642 -2.73 2.71 0.23
CA THR A 642 -2.23 2.37 -1.10
C THR A 642 -2.72 3.44 -2.07
N ALA A 643 -1.86 3.90 -2.96
CA ALA A 643 -2.24 4.79 -4.05
C ALA A 643 -1.81 4.16 -5.36
N ALA A 644 -2.67 4.19 -6.37
CA ALA A 644 -2.41 3.58 -7.67
C ALA A 644 -2.79 4.52 -8.82
N TYR A 645 -1.96 4.56 -9.85
CA TYR A 645 -2.12 5.39 -11.04
C TYR A 645 -2.05 4.57 -12.32
N ILE A 646 -3.02 4.75 -13.20
CA ILE A 646 -3.14 4.02 -14.47
C ILE A 646 -2.60 4.85 -15.63
N ASP A 647 -1.38 4.55 -16.08
CA ASP A 647 -0.77 5.19 -17.24
C ASP A 647 -1.24 4.55 -18.57
N ARG A 648 -2.06 5.31 -19.31
CA ARG A 648 -2.62 4.90 -20.61
C ARG A 648 -1.82 5.40 -21.82
N ARG A 649 -0.77 6.22 -21.62
CA ARG A 649 -0.09 6.95 -22.72
C ARG A 649 0.58 6.00 -23.72
N PHE A 650 1.04 4.84 -23.27
CA PHE A 650 1.78 3.87 -24.08
C PHE A 650 0.97 2.61 -24.42
N VAL A 651 -0.33 2.62 -24.18
CA VAL A 651 -1.22 1.51 -24.54
C VAL A 651 -1.23 1.31 -26.06
N THR A 652 -1.08 0.05 -26.47
CA THR A 652 -1.20 -0.43 -27.86
C THR A 652 -1.96 -1.76 -27.85
N ASN A 653 -2.23 -2.35 -29.02
CA ASN A 653 -2.93 -3.64 -29.10
C ASN A 653 -2.23 -4.78 -28.34
N ASP A 654 -0.90 -4.67 -28.15
CA ASP A 654 -0.08 -5.69 -27.48
C ASP A 654 0.40 -5.26 -26.09
N ILE A 655 0.18 -3.99 -25.72
CA ILE A 655 0.68 -3.37 -24.48
C ILE A 655 -0.54 -2.80 -23.73
N PRO A 656 -0.98 -3.44 -22.62
CA PRO A 656 -2.04 -2.89 -21.78
C PRO A 656 -1.54 -1.66 -20.98
N PRO A 657 -2.43 -0.96 -20.26
CA PRO A 657 -2.03 0.12 -19.36
C PRO A 657 -0.98 -0.35 -18.35
N VAL A 658 -0.18 0.60 -17.86
CA VAL A 658 0.70 0.38 -16.72
C VAL A 658 0.01 0.93 -15.49
N GLU A 659 -0.21 0.09 -14.50
CA GLU A 659 -0.49 0.55 -13.15
C GLU A 659 0.83 0.79 -12.42
N PHE A 660 0.89 1.90 -11.73
CA PHE A 660 1.93 2.23 -10.78
C PHE A 660 1.29 2.45 -9.41
N SER A 661 1.68 1.66 -8.42
CA SER A 661 1.16 1.74 -7.07
C SER A 661 2.27 1.94 -6.03
N ILE A 662 1.87 2.54 -4.90
CA ILE A 662 2.68 2.68 -3.70
C ILE A 662 1.85 2.28 -2.49
N THR A 663 2.47 1.57 -1.54
CA THR A 663 1.86 1.28 -0.23
C THR A 663 2.69 1.91 0.88
N ALA A 664 2.03 2.59 1.82
CA ALA A 664 2.71 3.29 2.90
C ALA A 664 1.93 3.30 4.23
N ASP A 665 2.63 3.10 5.34
CA ASP A 665 2.18 3.47 6.67
C ASP A 665 2.34 4.98 6.84
N ILE A 666 1.29 5.73 6.52
CA ILE A 666 1.36 7.19 6.55
C ILE A 666 1.41 7.77 7.96
N LYS A 667 1.05 6.97 8.99
CA LYS A 667 1.08 7.40 10.40
C LYS A 667 2.49 7.34 10.96
N ASN A 668 3.22 6.28 10.64
CA ASN A 668 4.61 6.09 11.08
C ASN A 668 5.62 6.49 10.01
N GLY A 669 5.17 7.01 8.87
CA GLY A 669 6.04 7.49 7.81
C GLY A 669 6.82 6.39 7.10
N ILE A 670 6.30 5.16 7.07
CA ILE A 670 7.01 4.03 6.45
C ILE A 670 6.42 3.81 5.06
N PHE A 671 7.23 4.02 4.05
CA PHE A 671 6.92 3.71 2.68
C PHE A 671 7.39 2.29 2.36
N ASN A 672 6.47 1.37 2.05
CA ASN A 672 6.77 -0.06 1.96
C ASN A 672 7.40 -0.44 0.62
N ASP A 673 6.75 -0.08 -0.49
CA ASP A 673 7.12 -0.55 -1.82
C ASP A 673 6.59 0.31 -2.97
N TYR A 674 7.29 0.24 -4.11
CA TYR A 674 6.74 0.59 -5.42
C TYR A 674 6.34 -0.69 -6.15
N GLU A 675 5.17 -0.70 -6.77
CA GLU A 675 4.74 -1.79 -7.64
C GLU A 675 4.35 -1.22 -9.01
N PHE A 676 4.76 -1.92 -10.06
CA PHE A 676 4.42 -1.60 -11.44
C PHE A 676 3.86 -2.84 -12.11
N VAL A 677 2.64 -2.74 -12.63
CA VAL A 677 1.96 -3.87 -13.28
C VAL A 677 1.53 -3.49 -14.68
N ARG A 678 1.73 -4.39 -15.64
CA ARG A 678 1.37 -4.21 -17.06
C ARG A 678 0.60 -5.41 -17.57
N GLN A 679 -0.60 -5.59 -17.04
CA GLN A 679 -1.49 -6.70 -17.33
C GLN A 679 -2.95 -6.31 -17.12
N LEU A 680 -3.84 -6.96 -17.85
CA LEU A 680 -5.26 -7.05 -17.50
C LEU A 680 -5.58 -8.52 -17.22
N TYR A 681 -6.19 -8.83 -16.07
CA TYR A 681 -6.71 -10.17 -15.79
C TYR A 681 -7.93 -10.46 -16.67
N ARG A 682 -8.39 -11.71 -16.78
CA ARG A 682 -9.53 -12.05 -17.67
C ARG A 682 -10.80 -11.27 -17.40
N GLY A 683 -11.14 -11.06 -16.14
CA GLY A 683 -12.31 -10.28 -15.73
C GLY A 683 -12.21 -8.84 -16.17
N GLU A 684 -11.05 -8.23 -15.92
CA GLU A 684 -10.74 -6.87 -16.32
C GLU A 684 -10.61 -6.71 -17.85
N TYR A 685 -9.99 -7.66 -18.55
CA TYR A 685 -9.94 -7.71 -20.01
C TYR A 685 -11.35 -7.75 -20.62
N LEU A 686 -12.22 -8.57 -20.03
CA LEU A 686 -13.63 -8.69 -20.41
C LEU A 686 -14.35 -7.34 -20.22
N LEU A 687 -14.14 -6.68 -19.08
CA LEU A 687 -14.64 -5.34 -18.77
C LEU A 687 -14.17 -4.30 -19.81
N TYR A 688 -12.86 -4.13 -19.96
CA TYR A 688 -12.27 -3.16 -20.90
C TYR A 688 -12.75 -3.38 -22.33
N THR A 689 -12.83 -4.62 -22.80
CA THR A 689 -13.32 -4.91 -24.16
C THR A 689 -14.76 -4.46 -24.36
N ALA A 690 -15.61 -4.60 -23.34
CA ALA A 690 -17.00 -4.20 -23.40
C ALA A 690 -17.22 -2.69 -23.34
N VAL A 691 -16.32 -1.93 -22.69
CA VAL A 691 -16.43 -0.46 -22.58
C VAL A 691 -15.51 0.32 -23.52
N ASP A 692 -14.69 -0.36 -24.32
CA ASP A 692 -13.84 0.26 -25.34
C ASP A 692 -14.67 1.03 -26.39
N GLU A 693 -14.42 2.31 -26.58
CA GLU A 693 -15.17 3.17 -27.51
C GLU A 693 -14.63 3.09 -28.93
N ASP A 694 -13.31 3.00 -29.09
CA ASP A 694 -12.63 2.83 -30.37
C ASP A 694 -11.91 1.48 -30.44
N LYS A 695 -12.56 0.53 -31.13
CA LYS A 695 -12.07 -0.84 -31.31
C LYS A 695 -10.76 -0.96 -32.10
N THR A 696 -10.20 0.15 -32.59
CA THR A 696 -8.90 0.18 -33.26
C THR A 696 -7.75 0.51 -32.32
N ASN A 697 -8.06 1.02 -31.12
CA ASN A 697 -7.08 1.30 -30.08
C ASN A 697 -6.74 0.04 -29.27
N GLY A 698 -5.60 0.10 -28.56
CA GLY A 698 -5.28 -0.90 -27.56
C GLY A 698 -6.27 -0.85 -26.39
N LEU A 699 -6.58 -2.01 -25.82
CA LEU A 699 -7.52 -2.09 -24.70
C LEU A 699 -7.03 -1.27 -23.50
N GLY A 700 -7.92 -0.43 -22.98
CA GLY A 700 -7.61 0.50 -21.87
C GLY A 700 -6.91 1.78 -22.28
N LYS A 701 -6.80 2.07 -23.59
CA LYS A 701 -6.25 3.35 -24.09
C LYS A 701 -7.09 4.55 -23.66
N GLU A 702 -8.39 4.35 -23.57
CA GLU A 702 -9.39 5.36 -23.25
C GLU A 702 -9.76 5.27 -21.77
N SER A 703 -10.22 6.39 -21.19
CA SER A 703 -10.73 6.47 -19.81
C SER A 703 -12.19 5.97 -19.73
N SER A 704 -12.55 4.94 -20.48
CA SER A 704 -13.92 4.40 -20.55
C SER A 704 -14.26 3.47 -19.39
N ALA A 705 -13.26 2.93 -18.69
CA ALA A 705 -13.42 2.07 -17.51
C ALA A 705 -13.70 2.83 -16.19
N GLN A 706 -14.17 4.08 -16.28
CA GLN A 706 -14.72 4.78 -15.11
C GLN A 706 -16.00 4.10 -14.64
N LEU A 707 -16.19 3.98 -13.33
CA LEU A 707 -17.30 3.21 -12.77
C LEU A 707 -18.66 3.67 -13.32
N THR A 708 -18.87 4.99 -13.36
CA THR A 708 -20.11 5.57 -13.89
C THR A 708 -20.28 5.35 -15.41
N ASN A 709 -19.21 5.20 -16.19
CA ASN A 709 -19.32 4.89 -17.62
C ASN A 709 -19.74 3.44 -17.87
N ILE A 710 -19.28 2.52 -17.01
CA ILE A 710 -19.60 1.10 -17.12
C ILE A 710 -21.10 0.88 -16.90
N PHE A 711 -21.68 1.50 -15.85
CA PHE A 711 -23.04 1.20 -15.39
C PHE A 711 -24.09 2.27 -15.70
N GLY A 712 -23.67 3.48 -16.05
CA GLY A 712 -24.53 4.65 -16.18
C GLY A 712 -24.74 5.37 -14.84
N SER A 713 -25.33 6.57 -14.88
CA SER A 713 -25.73 7.33 -13.69
C SER A 713 -27.19 7.78 -13.82
N PRO A 714 -28.09 7.33 -12.92
CA PRO A 714 -29.45 7.89 -12.85
C PRO A 714 -29.46 9.40 -12.64
N VAL A 715 -28.52 9.93 -11.85
CA VAL A 715 -28.38 11.38 -11.60
C VAL A 715 -28.11 12.13 -12.90
N LEU A 716 -27.09 11.72 -13.66
CA LEU A 716 -26.70 12.44 -14.87
C LEU A 716 -27.71 12.23 -16.01
N ARG A 717 -28.33 11.06 -16.08
CA ARG A 717 -29.42 10.80 -17.05
C ARG A 717 -30.65 11.65 -16.77
N ASP A 718 -31.00 11.86 -15.51
CA ASP A 718 -32.21 12.63 -15.15
C ASP A 718 -31.94 14.14 -15.18
N GLY A 719 -30.68 14.56 -14.97
CA GLY A 719 -30.25 15.96 -15.03
C GLY A 719 -30.15 16.55 -16.44
N TRP A 720 -29.91 15.72 -17.46
CA TRP A 720 -29.78 16.16 -18.85
C TRP A 720 -30.58 15.27 -19.81
N VAL A 721 -31.30 15.89 -20.74
CA VAL A 721 -32.13 15.21 -21.74
C VAL A 721 -31.69 15.51 -23.16
N ASP A 722 -31.86 14.53 -24.04
CA ASP A 722 -31.67 14.72 -25.49
C ASP A 722 -32.60 15.82 -26.02
N THR A 723 -32.05 16.72 -26.83
CA THR A 723 -32.82 17.73 -27.57
C THR A 723 -33.00 17.31 -29.03
N ALA A 724 -33.70 18.15 -29.81
CA ALA A 724 -33.79 17.96 -31.25
C ALA A 724 -32.43 18.04 -31.97
N TYR A 725 -31.42 18.67 -31.35
CA TYR A 725 -30.14 19.00 -31.99
C TYR A 725 -28.92 18.37 -31.31
N ARG A 726 -29.00 18.08 -30.01
CA ARG A 726 -27.88 17.63 -29.19
C ARG A 726 -28.28 16.45 -28.30
N LYS A 727 -27.31 15.60 -28.00
CA LYS A 727 -27.44 14.54 -27.00
C LYS A 727 -27.25 15.10 -25.59
N ALA A 728 -27.85 14.46 -24.59
CA ALA A 728 -27.72 14.83 -23.18
C ALA A 728 -26.25 15.08 -22.78
N TYR A 729 -25.36 14.12 -23.09
CA TYR A 729 -23.91 14.25 -22.88
C TYR A 729 -23.31 15.52 -23.52
N GLN A 730 -23.71 15.87 -24.75
CA GLN A 730 -23.19 17.06 -25.44
C GLN A 730 -23.62 18.35 -24.75
N CYS A 731 -24.82 18.36 -24.14
CA CYS A 731 -25.30 19.49 -23.36
C CYS A 731 -24.62 19.61 -22.00
N ALA A 732 -24.32 18.47 -21.38
CA ALA A 732 -23.62 18.38 -20.10
C ALA A 732 -22.13 18.72 -20.18
N THR A 733 -21.56 18.80 -21.39
CA THR A 733 -20.11 18.98 -21.63
C THR A 733 -19.80 20.16 -22.56
N ILE A 734 -20.71 21.14 -22.68
CA ILE A 734 -20.42 22.37 -23.43
C ILE A 734 -19.21 23.06 -22.82
N ASN A 735 -18.11 23.18 -23.56
CA ASN A 735 -16.89 23.83 -23.08
C ASN A 735 -16.95 25.35 -23.32
N LYS A 736 -17.47 26.09 -22.34
CA LYS A 736 -17.52 27.57 -22.39
C LYS A 736 -16.13 28.14 -22.61
N GLY A 737 -15.97 29.05 -23.57
CA GLY A 737 -14.68 29.69 -23.85
C GLY A 737 -13.71 28.89 -24.71
N ALA A 738 -14.03 27.64 -25.07
CA ALA A 738 -13.25 26.91 -26.05
C ALA A 738 -13.26 27.62 -27.43
N PRO A 739 -12.14 27.61 -28.20
CA PRO A 739 -12.07 28.28 -29.49
C PRO A 739 -13.20 27.84 -30.43
N GLY A 740 -13.98 28.81 -30.93
CA GLY A 740 -15.09 28.57 -31.86
C GLY A 740 -16.43 28.18 -31.20
N VAL A 741 -16.50 28.08 -29.87
CA VAL A 741 -17.75 27.82 -29.14
C VAL A 741 -18.47 29.13 -28.84
N ASN A 742 -19.68 29.30 -29.40
CA ASN A 742 -20.60 30.37 -29.04
C ASN A 742 -21.55 29.88 -27.93
N TRP A 743 -21.28 30.30 -26.69
CA TRP A 743 -22.02 29.82 -25.51
C TRP A 743 -23.53 29.94 -25.63
N ASP A 744 -24.05 31.10 -26.03
CA ASP A 744 -25.50 31.34 -26.12
C ASP A 744 -26.15 30.46 -27.20
N GLU A 745 -25.41 30.17 -28.28
CA GLU A 745 -25.88 29.31 -29.36
C GLU A 745 -25.89 27.84 -28.93
N GLU A 746 -24.84 27.35 -28.27
CA GLU A 746 -24.78 25.97 -27.78
C GLU A 746 -25.84 25.69 -26.72
N VAL A 747 -26.01 26.59 -25.75
CA VAL A 747 -27.06 26.48 -24.72
C VAL A 747 -28.45 26.47 -25.38
N LYS A 748 -28.66 27.28 -26.43
CA LYS A 748 -29.92 27.28 -27.18
C LYS A 748 -30.14 25.95 -27.93
N LEU A 749 -29.10 25.35 -28.52
CA LEU A 749 -29.19 24.02 -29.14
C LEU A 749 -29.49 22.91 -28.11
N CYS A 750 -29.19 23.19 -26.84
CA CYS A 750 -29.48 22.35 -25.69
C CYS A 750 -30.78 22.72 -24.95
N ASP A 751 -31.68 23.47 -25.59
CA ASP A 751 -32.98 23.89 -25.02
C ASP A 751 -32.85 24.60 -23.67
N GLY A 752 -31.72 25.29 -23.45
CA GLY A 752 -31.40 26.02 -22.22
C GLY A 752 -30.64 25.21 -21.17
N GLN A 753 -30.38 23.91 -21.41
CA GLN A 753 -29.56 23.11 -20.50
C GLN A 753 -28.10 23.59 -20.51
N THR A 754 -27.49 23.61 -19.33
CA THR A 754 -26.08 23.98 -19.15
C THR A 754 -25.29 22.82 -18.56
N PRO A 755 -23.96 22.74 -18.79
CA PRO A 755 -23.07 21.91 -17.99
C PRO A 755 -23.09 22.36 -16.51
N PRO A 756 -22.51 21.57 -15.58
CA PRO A 756 -22.30 22.01 -14.21
C PRO A 756 -21.58 23.36 -14.16
N MET A 757 -22.13 24.29 -13.40
CA MET A 757 -21.60 25.64 -13.25
C MET A 757 -20.71 25.69 -12.02
N ASN A 758 -19.63 26.47 -12.09
CA ASN A 758 -18.71 26.58 -10.97
C ASN A 758 -19.43 27.25 -9.77
N PRO A 759 -19.50 26.61 -8.60
CA PRO A 759 -20.23 27.15 -7.45
C PRO A 759 -19.59 28.45 -6.90
N LYS A 760 -18.31 28.69 -7.16
CA LYS A 760 -17.59 29.92 -6.77
C LYS A 760 -17.76 31.04 -7.79
N ASP A 761 -17.91 30.69 -9.07
CA ASP A 761 -18.19 31.63 -10.16
C ASP A 761 -19.27 31.06 -11.08
N PRO A 762 -20.55 31.36 -10.81
CA PRO A 762 -21.67 30.88 -11.62
C PRO A 762 -21.65 31.38 -13.07
N THR A 763 -20.70 32.23 -13.45
CA THR A 763 -20.50 32.67 -14.83
C THR A 763 -19.54 31.77 -15.61
N ASP A 764 -18.82 30.85 -14.96
CA ASP A 764 -17.99 29.83 -15.60
C ASP A 764 -18.52 28.42 -15.32
N ILE A 765 -18.08 27.47 -16.13
CA ILE A 765 -18.40 26.05 -15.95
C ILE A 765 -17.43 25.41 -14.95
N GLU A 766 -17.88 24.37 -14.27
CA GLU A 766 -16.97 23.53 -13.48
C GLU A 766 -16.06 22.73 -14.41
N ARG A 767 -14.76 22.73 -14.09
CA ARG A 767 -13.71 22.07 -14.87
C ARG A 767 -12.93 21.12 -14.00
N ASP A 768 -12.40 20.08 -14.62
CA ASP A 768 -11.37 19.23 -14.03
C ASP A 768 -9.98 19.91 -14.05
N GLU A 769 -8.99 19.17 -13.56
CA GLU A 769 -7.60 19.60 -13.45
C GLU A 769 -6.94 19.83 -14.82
N ASP A 770 -7.46 19.21 -15.89
CA ASP A 770 -7.03 19.41 -17.28
C ASP A 770 -7.72 20.63 -17.95
N GLY A 771 -8.62 21.30 -17.23
CA GLY A 771 -9.40 22.43 -17.73
C GLY A 771 -10.55 22.03 -18.65
N MET A 772 -10.87 20.74 -18.71
CA MET A 772 -12.00 20.20 -19.45
C MET A 772 -13.28 20.29 -18.61
N PRO A 773 -14.48 20.36 -19.22
CA PRO A 773 -15.73 20.31 -18.47
C PRO A 773 -15.79 19.07 -17.58
N ILE A 774 -16.24 19.22 -16.35
CA ILE A 774 -16.13 18.15 -15.34
C ILE A 774 -16.81 16.81 -15.70
N LEU A 775 -17.77 16.82 -16.63
CA LEU A 775 -18.48 15.63 -17.11
C LEU A 775 -17.91 15.08 -18.42
N TYR A 776 -16.78 15.61 -18.92
CA TYR A 776 -16.21 15.27 -20.21
C TYR A 776 -15.86 13.79 -20.34
N HIS A 777 -15.32 13.17 -19.29
CA HIS A 777 -14.95 11.76 -19.35
C HIS A 777 -16.14 10.80 -19.16
N TYR A 778 -17.33 11.30 -18.81
CA TYR A 778 -18.46 10.49 -18.32
C TYR A 778 -19.54 10.19 -19.38
N LYS A 779 -19.15 9.89 -20.62
CA LYS A 779 -20.09 9.68 -21.72
C LYS A 779 -21.05 8.50 -21.50
N GLY A 780 -20.57 7.42 -20.89
CA GLY A 780 -21.37 6.24 -20.55
C GLY A 780 -22.40 6.51 -19.45
N ALA A 781 -22.21 7.55 -18.64
CA ALA A 781 -23.13 7.95 -17.59
C ALA A 781 -24.56 8.24 -18.10
N PHE A 782 -24.66 8.77 -19.33
CA PHE A 782 -25.90 9.33 -19.88
C PHE A 782 -26.78 8.31 -20.60
N VAL A 783 -26.28 7.10 -20.88
CA VAL A 783 -26.94 6.19 -21.83
C VAL A 783 -27.90 5.18 -21.22
N GLY A 784 -28.17 5.28 -19.91
CA GLY A 784 -29.13 4.44 -19.20
C GLY A 784 -28.87 2.95 -19.44
N ASN A 785 -29.86 2.23 -19.98
CA ASN A 785 -29.79 0.79 -20.20
C ASN A 785 -28.97 0.37 -21.45
N ALA A 786 -28.14 1.23 -22.03
CA ALA A 786 -27.47 0.91 -23.28
C ALA A 786 -26.16 0.12 -23.12
N THR A 787 -25.50 0.22 -21.96
CA THR A 787 -24.22 -0.48 -21.71
C THR A 787 -24.45 -1.98 -21.50
N ALA A 788 -23.42 -2.79 -21.72
CA ALA A 788 -23.47 -4.24 -21.45
C ALA A 788 -23.69 -4.54 -19.96
N PHE A 789 -23.27 -3.62 -19.09
CA PHE A 789 -23.32 -3.73 -17.64
C PHE A 789 -24.46 -2.94 -16.99
N ALA A 790 -25.37 -2.35 -17.77
CA ALA A 790 -26.46 -1.58 -17.18
C ALA A 790 -27.27 -2.43 -16.19
N LEU A 791 -27.46 -1.92 -14.97
CA LEU A 791 -28.20 -2.59 -13.90
C LEU A 791 -29.68 -2.74 -14.31
N ARG A 792 -30.11 -3.98 -14.59
CA ARG A 792 -31.46 -4.27 -15.09
C ARG A 792 -31.83 -5.74 -14.95
N THR A 793 -33.15 -5.97 -14.98
CA THR A 793 -33.71 -7.29 -15.27
C THR A 793 -33.42 -7.67 -16.73
N SER A 794 -33.08 -8.93 -17.00
CA SER A 794 -32.76 -9.44 -18.33
C SER A 794 -31.54 -8.74 -18.94
N SER A 795 -30.40 -8.82 -18.24
CA SER A 795 -29.07 -8.43 -18.72
C SER A 795 -28.76 -9.08 -20.08
N PRO A 796 -27.96 -8.45 -20.97
CA PRO A 796 -27.54 -9.12 -22.19
C PRO A 796 -26.36 -10.09 -21.92
N MET A 797 -25.80 -10.06 -20.71
CA MET A 797 -24.80 -11.00 -20.24
C MET A 797 -25.42 -12.37 -19.95
N LYS A 798 -24.59 -13.40 -20.06
CA LYS A 798 -24.96 -14.80 -19.85
C LYS A 798 -23.91 -15.54 -19.05
N VAL A 799 -24.35 -16.53 -18.29
CA VAL A 799 -23.48 -17.52 -17.65
C VAL A 799 -23.64 -18.83 -18.40
N ASP A 800 -22.60 -19.20 -19.15
CA ASP A 800 -22.64 -20.40 -20.00
C ASP A 800 -22.36 -21.67 -19.21
N LYS A 801 -21.44 -21.58 -18.25
CA LYS A 801 -20.94 -22.73 -17.49
C LYS A 801 -20.38 -22.29 -16.15
N ILE A 802 -20.75 -22.99 -15.08
CA ILE A 802 -20.17 -22.84 -13.75
C ILE A 802 -19.22 -24.01 -13.47
N GLN A 803 -18.07 -23.72 -12.88
CA GLN A 803 -17.06 -24.69 -12.45
C GLN A 803 -16.81 -24.52 -10.95
N GLU A 804 -17.68 -25.10 -10.14
CA GLU A 804 -17.69 -24.96 -8.67
C GLU A 804 -16.34 -25.36 -8.04
N ASN A 805 -15.69 -26.41 -8.55
CA ASN A 805 -14.41 -26.92 -8.02
C ASN A 805 -13.26 -25.90 -8.04
N ILE A 806 -13.36 -24.86 -8.87
CA ILE A 806 -12.35 -23.81 -8.99
C ILE A 806 -12.96 -22.41 -8.81
N ALA A 807 -14.16 -22.33 -8.22
CA ALA A 807 -14.90 -21.09 -7.96
C ALA A 807 -14.83 -20.11 -9.16
N SER A 808 -15.19 -20.62 -10.34
CA SER A 808 -15.13 -19.87 -11.60
C SER A 808 -16.37 -20.13 -12.46
N ALA A 809 -16.72 -19.18 -13.33
CA ALA A 809 -17.77 -19.34 -14.32
C ALA A 809 -17.37 -18.70 -15.66
N ASN A 810 -17.89 -19.23 -16.75
CA ASN A 810 -17.76 -18.65 -18.08
C ASN A 810 -18.88 -17.61 -18.27
N PHE A 811 -18.50 -16.35 -18.35
CA PHE A 811 -19.39 -15.24 -18.64
C PHE A 811 -19.27 -14.84 -20.10
N THR A 812 -20.41 -14.78 -20.78
CA THR A 812 -20.53 -14.25 -22.14
C THR A 812 -21.19 -12.89 -22.11
N MET A 813 -20.59 -11.92 -22.81
CA MET A 813 -21.15 -10.58 -22.99
C MET A 813 -21.12 -10.13 -24.45
N PRO A 814 -22.08 -9.30 -24.90
CA PRO A 814 -22.00 -8.67 -26.20
C PRO A 814 -20.93 -7.57 -26.20
N VAL A 815 -20.20 -7.47 -27.31
CA VAL A 815 -19.36 -6.31 -27.61
C VAL A 815 -20.11 -5.44 -28.61
N TYR A 816 -20.31 -4.16 -28.26
CA TYR A 816 -20.97 -3.20 -29.13
C TYR A 816 -19.95 -2.39 -29.94
N GLU A 817 -20.35 -1.91 -31.11
CA GLU A 817 -19.53 -0.98 -31.91
C GLU A 817 -19.29 0.34 -31.15
N ASN A 818 -20.34 0.82 -30.47
CA ASN A 818 -20.25 1.88 -29.48
C ASN A 818 -20.73 1.30 -28.14
N PRO A 819 -19.89 1.27 -27.10
CA PRO A 819 -20.20 0.62 -25.82
C PRO A 819 -21.42 1.24 -25.12
N TYR A 820 -21.78 2.46 -25.50
CA TYR A 820 -22.91 3.20 -24.95
C TYR A 820 -24.15 3.15 -25.86
N SER A 821 -24.20 2.21 -26.81
CA SER A 821 -25.35 2.00 -27.69
C SER A 821 -25.50 0.53 -28.08
N SER A 822 -26.56 -0.11 -27.57
CA SER A 822 -26.89 -1.51 -27.88
C SER A 822 -27.42 -1.77 -29.31
N LYS A 823 -27.34 -0.80 -30.22
CA LYS A 823 -27.91 -0.88 -31.58
C LYS A 823 -27.11 -1.78 -32.53
N THR A 824 -25.78 -1.78 -32.40
CA THR A 824 -24.90 -2.56 -33.26
C THR A 824 -24.03 -3.46 -32.39
N THR A 825 -24.31 -4.77 -32.44
CA THR A 825 -23.47 -5.78 -31.79
C THR A 825 -22.45 -6.31 -32.79
N LEU A 826 -21.19 -6.38 -32.37
CA LEU A 826 -20.10 -6.97 -33.14
C LEU A 826 -20.07 -8.48 -32.84
N SER A 827 -19.16 -8.92 -31.97
CA SER A 827 -19.05 -10.30 -31.49
C SER A 827 -19.50 -10.41 -30.03
N THR A 828 -19.67 -11.64 -29.55
CA THR A 828 -19.73 -11.94 -28.13
C THR A 828 -18.33 -12.31 -27.62
N LEU A 829 -18.01 -11.89 -26.41
CA LEU A 829 -16.78 -12.27 -25.71
C LEU A 829 -17.13 -13.18 -24.53
N THR A 830 -16.46 -14.34 -24.45
CA THR A 830 -16.62 -15.30 -23.35
C THR A 830 -15.31 -15.39 -22.58
N LYS A 831 -15.35 -15.20 -21.26
CA LYS A 831 -14.18 -15.39 -20.39
C LYS A 831 -14.53 -16.14 -19.11
N MET A 832 -13.59 -16.94 -18.64
CA MET A 832 -13.65 -17.56 -17.32
C MET A 832 -13.23 -16.54 -16.27
N VAL A 833 -14.09 -16.30 -15.30
CA VAL A 833 -13.92 -15.30 -14.25
C VAL A 833 -14.26 -15.91 -12.88
N PRO A 834 -13.71 -15.38 -11.77
CA PRO A 834 -14.10 -15.83 -10.45
C PRO A 834 -15.61 -15.70 -10.19
N PHE A 835 -16.13 -16.67 -9.46
CA PHE A 835 -17.56 -16.80 -9.20
C PHE A 835 -17.78 -17.31 -7.78
N GLU A 836 -18.76 -16.72 -7.11
CA GLU A 836 -19.23 -17.18 -5.81
C GLU A 836 -20.71 -17.58 -5.87
N PRO A 837 -21.05 -18.78 -5.35
CA PRO A 837 -22.43 -19.24 -5.36
C PRO A 837 -23.28 -18.42 -4.39
N LYS A 838 -24.57 -18.28 -4.72
CA LYS A 838 -25.57 -17.65 -3.85
C LYS A 838 -25.71 -18.42 -2.53
N GLN A 839 -25.22 -17.82 -1.45
CA GLN A 839 -25.27 -18.37 -0.09
C GLN A 839 -25.30 -17.25 0.95
N PRO A 840 -25.66 -17.53 2.23
CA PRO A 840 -25.61 -16.52 3.27
C PRO A 840 -24.23 -15.85 3.37
N GLY A 841 -24.19 -14.52 3.28
CA GLY A 841 -22.94 -13.75 3.26
C GLY A 841 -22.47 -13.31 1.87
N ILE A 842 -22.96 -13.93 0.79
CA ILE A 842 -22.69 -13.52 -0.60
C ILE A 842 -23.88 -12.71 -1.11
N GLY A 843 -23.64 -11.46 -1.46
CA GLY A 843 -24.66 -10.44 -1.75
C GLY A 843 -24.20 -9.04 -1.40
N PHE A 844 -25.15 -8.11 -1.35
CA PHE A 844 -24.88 -6.72 -1.01
C PHE A 844 -25.91 -6.14 -0.05
N ASN A 845 -25.55 -5.04 0.62
CA ASN A 845 -26.42 -4.36 1.58
C ASN A 845 -27.17 -3.23 0.89
N ILE A 846 -28.47 -3.14 1.12
CA ILE A 846 -29.29 -1.98 0.74
C ILE A 846 -29.67 -1.24 2.02
N PRO A 847 -29.26 0.02 2.19
CA PRO A 847 -29.64 0.82 3.35
C PRO A 847 -31.16 0.97 3.42
N VAL A 848 -31.74 0.77 4.61
CA VAL A 848 -33.15 1.04 4.89
C VAL A 848 -33.29 2.38 5.63
N ASN A 849 -32.34 2.68 6.51
CA ASN A 849 -32.18 3.95 7.22
C ASN A 849 -30.74 4.04 7.76
N GLY A 850 -30.39 5.11 8.48
CA GLY A 850 -29.06 5.30 9.05
C GLY A 850 -28.62 4.30 10.14
N GLN A 851 -29.37 3.21 10.38
CA GLN A 851 -29.06 2.15 11.36
C GLN A 851 -29.24 0.72 10.83
N LEU A 852 -30.03 0.53 9.78
CA LEU A 852 -30.45 -0.79 9.30
C LEU A 852 -30.20 -0.94 7.81
N ASP A 853 -29.68 -2.11 7.45
CA ASP A 853 -29.59 -2.57 6.07
C ASP A 853 -30.46 -3.79 5.86
N ARG A 854 -30.89 -3.96 4.62
CA ARG A 854 -31.41 -5.21 4.09
C ARG A 854 -30.31 -5.86 3.25
N PHE A 855 -29.82 -7.00 3.70
CA PHE A 855 -28.91 -7.82 2.89
C PHE A 855 -29.69 -8.58 1.81
N LEU A 856 -29.27 -8.43 0.56
CA LEU A 856 -29.83 -9.15 -0.59
C LEU A 856 -28.82 -10.22 -1.03
N SER A 857 -29.15 -11.50 -0.81
CA SER A 857 -28.29 -12.60 -1.27
C SER A 857 -28.37 -12.75 -2.79
N THR A 858 -27.21 -12.79 -3.44
CA THR A 858 -27.04 -12.94 -4.89
C THR A 858 -25.92 -13.91 -5.22
N TYR A 859 -25.74 -14.22 -6.50
CA TYR A 859 -24.47 -14.76 -7.00
C TYR A 859 -23.50 -13.61 -7.23
N HIS A 860 -22.21 -13.86 -7.08
CA HIS A 860 -21.16 -12.90 -7.44
C HIS A 860 -20.32 -13.39 -8.61
N CYS A 861 -19.91 -12.44 -9.42
CA CYS A 861 -18.89 -12.62 -10.45
C CYS A 861 -17.84 -11.53 -10.24
N ASP A 862 -16.58 -11.92 -10.20
CA ASP A 862 -15.49 -10.99 -10.00
C ASP A 862 -14.89 -10.59 -11.36
N LEU A 863 -15.01 -9.32 -11.71
CA LEU A 863 -14.35 -8.72 -12.86
C LEU A 863 -13.14 -7.87 -12.46
N SER A 864 -12.76 -7.92 -11.18
CA SER A 864 -11.60 -7.20 -10.66
C SER A 864 -10.34 -7.60 -11.41
N GLY A 865 -9.45 -6.62 -11.50
CA GLY A 865 -8.09 -6.87 -11.90
C GLY A 865 -7.14 -5.95 -11.17
N ARG A 866 -6.17 -5.40 -11.89
CA ARG A 866 -5.20 -4.48 -11.28
C ARG A 866 -5.74 -3.05 -11.30
N THR A 867 -6.23 -2.59 -12.45
CA THR A 867 -6.61 -1.18 -12.62
C THR A 867 -7.98 -0.81 -12.04
N ILE A 868 -8.82 -1.81 -11.74
CA ILE A 868 -10.15 -1.64 -11.15
C ILE A 868 -10.58 -2.92 -10.43
N SER A 869 -11.18 -2.77 -9.25
CA SER A 869 -11.80 -3.85 -8.50
C SER A 869 -13.32 -3.78 -8.71
N LEU A 870 -13.95 -4.83 -9.27
CA LEU A 870 -15.35 -4.82 -9.64
C LEU A 870 -16.01 -6.18 -9.46
N GLN A 871 -16.90 -6.29 -8.49
CA GLN A 871 -17.72 -7.47 -8.24
C GLN A 871 -19.16 -7.21 -8.70
N LEU A 872 -19.69 -8.11 -9.53
CA LEU A 872 -21.05 -8.05 -10.04
C LEU A 872 -21.98 -8.94 -9.21
N ALA A 873 -23.05 -8.34 -8.68
CA ALA A 873 -24.12 -9.06 -8.00
C ALA A 873 -25.28 -9.37 -8.96
N TRP A 874 -25.58 -10.64 -9.15
CA TRP A 874 -26.56 -11.10 -10.14
C TRP A 874 -27.46 -12.23 -9.63
N ASP A 875 -28.58 -12.43 -10.31
CA ASP A 875 -29.47 -13.58 -10.14
C ASP A 875 -29.90 -14.14 -11.50
N TRP A 876 -30.47 -15.34 -11.53
CA TRP A 876 -30.98 -15.92 -12.77
C TRP A 876 -32.26 -15.19 -13.20
N THR A 877 -32.36 -14.84 -14.49
CA THR A 877 -33.64 -14.40 -15.03
C THR A 877 -34.60 -15.58 -15.00
N LEU A 878 -35.66 -15.46 -14.21
CA LEU A 878 -36.68 -16.51 -14.10
C LEU A 878 -37.67 -16.41 -15.27
N ASP A 879 -38.05 -17.56 -15.82
CA ASP A 879 -39.21 -17.65 -16.70
C ASP A 879 -40.48 -17.36 -15.87
N PRO A 880 -41.30 -16.37 -16.25
CA PRO A 880 -42.41 -15.92 -15.42
C PRO A 880 -43.54 -16.94 -15.28
N VAL A 881 -43.54 -18.01 -16.08
CA VAL A 881 -44.55 -19.09 -16.04
C VAL A 881 -44.07 -20.23 -15.15
N THR A 882 -42.79 -20.63 -15.28
CA THR A 882 -42.24 -21.80 -14.58
C THR A 882 -41.52 -21.45 -13.28
N MET A 883 -41.14 -20.17 -13.10
CA MET A 883 -40.29 -19.69 -12.01
C MET A 883 -38.94 -20.43 -11.94
N GLN A 884 -38.46 -20.95 -13.06
CA GLN A 884 -37.13 -21.57 -13.21
C GLN A 884 -36.20 -20.64 -13.97
N PRO A 885 -34.87 -20.73 -13.77
CA PRO A 885 -33.90 -20.04 -14.62
C PRO A 885 -34.19 -20.31 -16.10
N LYS A 886 -34.17 -19.26 -16.94
CA LYS A 886 -34.25 -19.45 -18.38
C LYS A 886 -33.08 -20.34 -18.83
N GLY A 887 -33.36 -21.31 -19.70
CA GLY A 887 -32.37 -22.28 -20.16
C GLY A 887 -31.26 -21.72 -21.07
N ASP A 888 -31.25 -20.42 -21.33
CA ASP A 888 -30.28 -19.75 -22.20
C ASP A 888 -29.18 -18.99 -21.44
N GLY A 889 -29.09 -19.21 -20.12
CA GLY A 889 -28.05 -18.65 -19.25
C GLY A 889 -28.24 -17.18 -18.89
N GLN A 890 -29.40 -16.59 -19.18
CA GLN A 890 -29.66 -15.17 -18.96
C GLN A 890 -29.73 -14.80 -17.47
N ILE A 891 -29.14 -13.65 -17.13
CA ILE A 891 -29.06 -13.14 -15.75
C ILE A 891 -29.76 -11.79 -15.59
N ASP A 892 -30.16 -11.48 -14.36
CA ASP A 892 -30.53 -10.15 -13.88
C ASP A 892 -29.31 -9.57 -13.15
N LEU A 893 -28.83 -8.41 -13.59
CA LEU A 893 -27.71 -7.72 -12.94
C LEU A 893 -28.27 -6.75 -11.91
N MET A 894 -28.20 -7.12 -10.64
CA MET A 894 -28.93 -6.48 -9.55
C MET A 894 -28.15 -5.35 -8.89
N GLY A 895 -26.82 -5.48 -8.87
CA GLY A 895 -25.92 -4.49 -8.33
C GLY A 895 -24.46 -4.83 -8.59
N LEU A 896 -23.59 -4.01 -8.03
CA LEU A 896 -22.15 -4.15 -8.09
C LEU A 896 -21.52 -3.59 -6.82
N HIS A 897 -20.29 -4.02 -6.57
CA HIS A 897 -19.38 -3.45 -5.59
C HIS A 897 -18.06 -3.17 -6.30
N ALA A 898 -17.49 -1.99 -6.10
CA ALA A 898 -16.11 -1.69 -6.48
C ALA A 898 -15.33 -1.18 -5.26
N ASP A 899 -14.35 -1.98 -4.82
CA ASP A 899 -13.44 -1.61 -3.73
C ASP A 899 -12.40 -0.59 -4.21
N ASP A 900 -12.00 -0.66 -5.48
CA ASP A 900 -11.13 0.27 -6.19
C ASP A 900 -11.81 0.71 -7.48
N PHE A 901 -12.14 1.98 -7.61
CA PHE A 901 -12.86 2.49 -8.76
C PHE A 901 -12.26 3.77 -9.32
N LEU A 902 -12.37 3.91 -10.65
CA LEU A 902 -11.88 5.05 -11.40
C LEU A 902 -12.99 6.08 -11.64
N GLY A 903 -12.62 7.36 -11.56
CA GLY A 903 -13.50 8.52 -11.76
C GLY A 903 -14.51 8.77 -10.63
N ASP A 904 -15.52 9.59 -10.94
CA ASP A 904 -16.57 10.03 -10.04
C ASP A 904 -17.79 9.12 -10.08
N VAL A 905 -18.41 8.98 -8.91
CA VAL A 905 -19.76 8.44 -8.70
C VAL A 905 -20.69 9.59 -8.30
N PHE A 906 -21.89 9.63 -8.88
CA PHE A 906 -22.83 10.74 -8.71
C PHE A 906 -23.99 10.32 -7.81
N LEU A 907 -24.11 10.95 -6.64
CA LEU A 907 -25.10 10.61 -5.62
C LEU A 907 -26.39 11.41 -5.77
N CYS A 908 -26.28 12.69 -6.15
CA CYS A 908 -27.44 13.59 -6.26
C CYS A 908 -27.14 14.79 -7.15
N GLN A 909 -28.22 15.42 -7.65
CA GLN A 909 -28.18 16.76 -8.24
C GLN A 909 -29.23 17.62 -7.54
N ASP A 910 -28.83 18.80 -7.09
CA ASP A 910 -29.79 19.77 -6.58
C ASP A 910 -30.61 20.36 -7.74
N SER A 911 -31.90 20.02 -7.77
CA SER A 911 -32.85 20.50 -8.79
C SER A 911 -32.98 22.03 -8.86
N ALA A 912 -32.64 22.76 -7.78
CA ALA A 912 -32.73 24.21 -7.73
C ALA A 912 -31.50 24.92 -8.31
N THR A 913 -30.30 24.38 -8.10
CA THR A 913 -29.03 25.02 -8.48
C THR A 913 -28.34 24.34 -9.66
N GLY A 914 -28.69 23.08 -9.95
CA GLY A 914 -27.97 22.22 -10.89
C GLY A 914 -26.68 21.62 -10.32
N ASP A 915 -26.33 21.91 -9.07
CA ASP A 915 -25.10 21.47 -8.42
C ASP A 915 -25.11 19.96 -8.17
N LEU A 916 -23.93 19.33 -8.29
CA LEU A 916 -23.77 17.88 -8.23
C LEU A 916 -23.10 17.44 -6.93
N LEU A 917 -23.74 16.52 -6.23
CA LEU A 917 -23.05 15.71 -5.22
C LEU A 917 -22.40 14.53 -5.92
N LYS A 918 -21.09 14.62 -6.10
CA LYS A 918 -20.25 13.54 -6.63
C LYS A 918 -19.18 13.15 -5.60
N ALA A 919 -18.69 11.93 -5.73
CA ALA A 919 -17.58 11.43 -4.93
C ALA A 919 -16.72 10.51 -5.79
N ARG A 920 -15.42 10.70 -5.70
CA ARG A 920 -14.39 9.74 -6.13
C ARG A 920 -13.69 9.12 -4.93
N MET A 921 -12.85 8.12 -5.17
CA MET A 921 -11.98 7.60 -4.10
C MET A 921 -11.20 8.75 -3.44
N TYR A 922 -11.08 8.66 -2.13
CA TYR A 922 -10.46 9.64 -1.25
C TYR A 922 -11.16 11.00 -1.09
N THR A 923 -12.35 11.17 -1.67
CA THR A 923 -13.22 12.32 -1.34
C THR A 923 -13.48 12.34 0.17
N THR A 924 -13.28 13.50 0.81
CA THR A 924 -13.50 13.62 2.26
C THR A 924 -14.99 13.58 2.58
N THR A 925 -15.37 12.93 3.68
CA THR A 925 -16.77 12.98 4.12
C THR A 925 -17.20 14.38 4.50
N ASP A 926 -16.29 15.22 4.98
CA ASP A 926 -16.59 16.62 5.28
C ASP A 926 -17.04 17.41 4.06
N TYR A 927 -16.41 17.21 2.90
CA TYR A 927 -16.86 17.80 1.63
C TYR A 927 -18.32 17.38 1.32
N LEU A 928 -18.63 16.09 1.46
CA LEU A 928 -19.98 15.57 1.22
C LEU A 928 -21.00 16.11 2.21
N LEU A 929 -20.65 16.21 3.50
CA LEU A 929 -21.51 16.73 4.55
C LEU A 929 -21.77 18.23 4.39
N ASP A 930 -20.76 19.02 4.04
CA ASP A 930 -20.89 20.46 3.75
C ASP A 930 -21.82 20.70 2.56
N TRP A 931 -21.71 19.89 1.50
CA TRP A 931 -22.65 19.92 0.38
C TRP A 931 -24.09 19.64 0.87
N MET A 932 -24.32 18.58 1.64
CA MET A 932 -25.66 18.25 2.14
C MET A 932 -26.27 19.37 3.01
N ILE A 933 -25.45 20.08 3.79
CA ILE A 933 -25.88 21.23 4.60
C ILE A 933 -26.31 22.40 3.69
N LYS A 934 -25.62 22.63 2.58
CA LYS A 934 -25.94 23.68 1.60
C LYS A 934 -27.15 23.31 0.72
N HIS A 935 -27.41 22.02 0.52
CA HIS A 935 -28.44 21.49 -0.38
C HIS A 935 -29.48 20.61 0.33
N PRO A 936 -30.15 21.07 1.42
CA PRO A 936 -31.00 20.21 2.25
C PRO A 936 -32.22 19.64 1.50
N LYS A 937 -32.74 20.36 0.49
CA LYS A 937 -33.83 19.84 -0.35
C LYS A 937 -33.34 18.69 -1.23
N ALA A 938 -32.11 18.77 -1.73
CA ALA A 938 -31.53 17.72 -2.56
C ALA A 938 -31.30 16.43 -1.76
N VAL A 939 -30.93 16.55 -0.47
CA VAL A 939 -30.86 15.43 0.48
C VAL A 939 -32.19 14.66 0.52
N ASP A 940 -33.31 15.38 0.64
CA ASP A 940 -34.65 14.77 0.61
C ASP A 940 -35.02 14.25 -0.79
N ASP A 941 -34.81 15.05 -1.84
CA ASP A 941 -35.18 14.74 -3.23
C ASP A 941 -34.42 13.51 -3.78
N CYS A 942 -33.25 13.19 -3.22
CA CYS A 942 -32.42 12.03 -3.57
C CYS A 942 -32.47 10.90 -2.53
N GLU A 943 -33.24 11.07 -1.45
CA GLU A 943 -33.35 10.09 -0.36
C GLU A 943 -31.96 9.71 0.21
N ILE A 944 -31.16 10.73 0.54
CA ILE A 944 -29.80 10.54 1.06
C ILE A 944 -29.87 9.99 2.50
N ILE A 945 -29.15 8.90 2.74
CA ILE A 945 -28.98 8.27 4.06
C ILE A 945 -27.52 8.34 4.45
N ILE A 946 -27.25 8.82 5.66
CA ILE A 946 -25.93 8.74 6.28
C ILE A 946 -26.03 7.73 7.41
N ARG A 947 -25.26 6.65 7.31
CA ARG A 947 -25.02 5.74 8.42
C ARG A 947 -23.73 6.14 9.09
N TYR A 948 -23.78 6.39 10.39
CA TYR A 948 -22.57 6.62 11.18
C TYR A 948 -22.01 5.30 11.71
N SER A 949 -20.72 5.30 12.01
CA SER A 949 -20.05 4.20 12.69
C SER A 949 -20.79 3.81 13.98
N PRO A 950 -20.59 2.59 14.52
CA PRO A 950 -21.18 2.20 15.80
C PRO A 950 -20.84 3.12 16.98
N PHE A 951 -19.78 3.92 16.86
CA PHE A 951 -19.35 4.90 17.87
C PHE A 951 -19.87 6.31 17.59
N GLY A 952 -20.51 6.56 16.45
CA GLY A 952 -21.06 7.85 16.08
C GLY A 952 -20.01 8.93 15.77
N ASN A 953 -18.76 8.54 15.55
CA ASN A 953 -17.63 9.48 15.39
C ASN A 953 -17.29 9.81 13.92
N TYR A 954 -17.74 9.02 12.95
CA TYR A 954 -17.60 9.31 11.52
C TYR A 954 -18.73 8.65 10.70
N PRO A 955 -19.08 9.15 9.50
CA PRO A 955 -19.94 8.43 8.55
C PRO A 955 -19.29 7.11 8.13
N ASP A 956 -19.98 6.00 8.26
CA ASP A 956 -19.57 4.67 7.80
C ASP A 956 -19.98 4.45 6.33
N TYR A 957 -21.19 4.90 5.99
CA TYR A 957 -21.72 4.86 4.62
C TYR A 957 -22.56 6.10 4.32
N ILE A 958 -22.48 6.56 3.07
CA ILE A 958 -23.33 7.62 2.52
C ILE A 958 -24.04 7.05 1.30
N SER A 959 -25.37 7.12 1.25
CA SER A 959 -26.16 6.46 0.22
C SER A 959 -27.24 7.34 -0.34
N SER A 960 -27.61 7.11 -1.60
CA SER A 960 -28.72 7.73 -2.32
C SER A 960 -29.68 6.63 -2.75
N LEU A 961 -30.80 6.46 -2.03
CA LEU A 961 -31.73 5.36 -2.31
C LEU A 961 -32.43 5.53 -3.67
N LYS A 962 -32.76 6.78 -4.02
CA LYS A 962 -33.39 7.10 -5.30
C LYS A 962 -32.51 6.71 -6.49
N ASN A 963 -31.20 6.93 -6.34
CA ASN A 963 -30.24 6.70 -7.42
C ASN A 963 -29.53 5.34 -7.31
N GLY A 964 -29.75 4.59 -6.22
CA GLY A 964 -29.19 3.27 -6.02
C GLY A 964 -27.67 3.29 -5.89
N VAL A 965 -27.13 4.23 -5.12
CA VAL A 965 -25.69 4.43 -4.92
C VAL A 965 -25.37 4.42 -3.43
N MET A 966 -24.27 3.80 -3.03
CA MET A 966 -23.70 3.85 -1.69
C MET A 966 -22.19 3.99 -1.80
N MET A 967 -21.62 4.86 -0.97
CA MET A 967 -20.18 5.04 -0.82
C MET A 967 -19.79 4.53 0.57
N GLY A 968 -18.84 3.61 0.63
CA GLY A 968 -18.22 3.19 1.88
C GLY A 968 -17.11 4.13 2.30
N VAL A 969 -16.97 4.29 3.61
CA VAL A 969 -16.06 5.26 4.22
C VAL A 969 -15.10 4.57 5.18
N ASN A 970 -13.81 4.77 4.98
CA ASN A 970 -12.79 4.42 5.96
C ASN A 970 -12.45 5.64 6.82
N GLN A 971 -12.56 5.50 8.15
CA GLN A 971 -12.27 6.57 9.10
C GLN A 971 -10.88 7.19 8.90
N GLY A 972 -9.85 6.35 8.77
CA GLY A 972 -8.44 6.73 8.92
C GLY A 972 -8.19 7.77 10.03
N GLY A 973 -7.43 8.82 9.71
CA GLY A 973 -7.03 9.89 10.64
C GLY A 973 -8.05 11.02 10.90
N GLY A 974 -9.31 10.91 10.43
CA GLY A 974 -10.29 12.01 10.50
C GLY A 974 -11.75 11.56 10.53
N LYS A 975 -12.65 12.31 9.88
CA LYS A 975 -14.06 11.91 9.68
C LYS A 975 -14.24 10.91 8.53
N GLY A 976 -13.14 10.42 7.98
CA GLY A 976 -13.14 9.40 6.94
C GLY A 976 -13.15 9.91 5.51
N ARG A 977 -12.83 8.99 4.62
CA ARG A 977 -12.76 9.19 3.17
C ARG A 977 -13.44 8.06 2.45
N ILE A 978 -13.94 8.36 1.26
CA ILE A 978 -14.52 7.35 0.38
C ILE A 978 -13.43 6.35 -0.02
N ILE A 979 -13.70 5.07 0.16
CA ILE A 979 -12.83 3.97 -0.29
C ILE A 979 -13.51 3.10 -1.32
N ASP A 980 -14.79 2.78 -1.13
CA ASP A 980 -15.53 1.89 -2.03
C ASP A 980 -16.82 2.54 -2.56
N ALA A 981 -17.36 1.93 -3.61
CA ALA A 981 -18.65 2.28 -4.17
C ALA A 981 -19.49 1.04 -4.47
N GLN A 982 -20.77 1.10 -4.11
CA GLN A 982 -21.77 0.09 -4.42
C GLN A 982 -22.92 0.73 -5.21
N MET A 983 -23.36 0.08 -6.29
CA MET A 983 -24.52 0.52 -7.06
C MET A 983 -25.54 -0.61 -7.19
N TRP A 984 -26.83 -0.29 -7.21
CA TRP A 984 -27.91 -1.28 -7.37
C TRP A 984 -29.09 -0.70 -8.13
N ILE A 985 -30.01 -1.57 -8.59
CA ILE A 985 -31.26 -1.13 -9.21
C ILE A 985 -32.12 -0.40 -8.15
N PRO A 986 -32.47 0.89 -8.34
CA PRO A 986 -33.31 1.59 -7.38
C PRO A 986 -34.65 0.88 -7.15
N GLY A 987 -35.07 0.75 -5.89
CA GLY A 987 -36.37 0.17 -5.49
C GLY A 987 -36.40 -1.33 -5.15
N LEU A 988 -35.24 -2.00 -5.01
CA LEU A 988 -35.12 -3.42 -4.63
C LEU A 988 -35.55 -3.79 -3.19
#